data_AF-A0AAV1HUR7-F1
#
_entry.id   AF-A0AAV1HUR7-F1
#
_cell.length_a   1.000
_cell.length_b   1.000
_cell.length_c   1.000
_cell.angle_alpha   90.00
_cell.angle_beta   90.00
_cell.angle_gamma   90.00
#
_symmetry.space_group_name_H-M   'P 1'
#
loop_
_entity.id
_entity.type
_entity.pdbx_description
1 polymer ?
#
loop_
_entity_poly.entity_id
_entity_poly.type
_entity_poly.pdbx_seq_one_letter_code
_entity_poly.pdbx_strand_id
1 'polypeptide(L)'
;MPSAAVLAYLLSTLAIISSADARKQVLANVDQFNGYTRQQIMPREWGNRGERRILEYVESTAPSSGVDHEDSHNTTETSRLQLGVDAGLAFTAQDETALGAAPAEALADGLGSDAWSSIAAEPSGDGIGSMSGQQGSQAWTTAAAPGPQGASGGSGSPEMGVEKSAAWDSSTGAGTSAAYSGNSMGAESLCDSLQGGPTEWMRHGGALGLACAQQRAVTDEHGQQGPLIDAHGAFKIAASQQAPSSLQSLLRRSLALQQQMEANVSSAGVQSFMSAALHINVRDTAGALQAISASAASAVAQAARSADENKTVSYTPNGPGGKLVGSDFTSFFLTSASDPTISGMRLAPGNYTVNPGANPDSHLWILCNPDIPRQTPFVLDLGGSVLIFEDQMKAGFFISDCVSVEVRGPARAYHSSIPFTQGTVTAISNDQHQGYYWEVQIHEGFPADTVVGPDGSKKDFLMRFDPQSLQMPDNYYDAISTRRTKIASSPPTYRFSFDVAQVAGKVGDYVALRGKGAHGIMMKNDTRTTVSGITMHNVGVFFIIDWTGNGNTFLDNTLVPWPDPVGANKMPVLMASNADGIHCLGASQGPRIIGNTIANAGDDAITIHSLYFIVAKVEPDRKMVTIATGDLRASIAAGSSIVAYVGEQLMILGSANVTSIKQVGNPLLPGAKSKIVPGLDFSKQKFYEVALGAWPGSFAGLEFDNLIANLGRVGSGFEVRDNLIMNNRGRGILLKAGNGSVEGNTIFRPTFWPIQVMPESFWLEADWSHDVRIANNHIDGPYGGILVGLIRLNEMGSGLYLNHRNITVVDNTLVNVNYAPIIITSAINVTVGNNTIQDALCQMPSIGQGYKWLDGSSLIYADNVHGLRLDPPNQIMNTANCTHVNYRRPIILGTNATDVTFADGRNYMA
;
A
#
# COMPACT_ATOMS: atom_id res chain seq x y z
N MET A 1 -28.77 -41.22 -9.84
CA MET A 1 -28.68 -41.30 -8.36
C MET A 1 -27.26 -40.91 -7.97
N PRO A 2 -27.03 -40.14 -6.90
CA PRO A 2 -25.67 -39.90 -6.39
C PRO A 2 -25.10 -41.21 -5.82
N SER A 3 -23.78 -41.35 -5.82
CA SER A 3 -23.13 -42.54 -5.27
C SER A 3 -23.30 -42.60 -3.76
N ALA A 4 -23.51 -43.82 -3.24
CA ALA A 4 -23.63 -44.08 -1.79
C ALA A 4 -22.44 -43.54 -0.97
N ALA A 5 -21.27 -43.37 -1.61
CA ALA A 5 -20.08 -42.75 -1.04
C ALA A 5 -20.31 -41.33 -0.50
N VAL A 6 -21.12 -40.49 -1.17
CA VAL A 6 -21.38 -39.10 -0.71
C VAL A 6 -22.22 -39.09 0.56
N LEU A 7 -23.24 -39.96 0.63
CA LEU A 7 -24.06 -40.12 1.83
C LEU A 7 -23.25 -40.75 2.98
N ALA A 8 -22.40 -41.75 2.69
CA ALA A 8 -21.49 -42.32 3.68
C ALA A 8 -20.48 -41.29 4.22
N TYR A 9 -19.98 -40.38 3.37
CA TYR A 9 -19.10 -39.29 3.79
C TYR A 9 -19.82 -38.25 4.68
N LEU A 10 -21.08 -37.91 4.35
CA LEU A 10 -21.90 -37.06 5.21
C LEU A 10 -22.20 -37.72 6.56
N LEU A 11 -22.56 -39.01 6.57
CA LEU A 11 -22.84 -39.77 7.78
C LEU A 11 -21.62 -39.91 8.70
N SER A 12 -20.44 -40.19 8.14
CA SER A 12 -19.19 -40.24 8.92
C SER A 12 -18.77 -38.86 9.44
N THR A 13 -18.98 -37.79 8.66
CA THR A 13 -18.78 -36.40 9.12
C THR A 13 -19.73 -36.02 10.25
N LEU A 14 -20.98 -36.50 10.25
CA LEU A 14 -21.92 -36.28 11.35
C LEU A 14 -21.60 -37.15 12.59
N ALA A 15 -21.06 -38.35 12.41
CA ALA A 15 -20.72 -39.27 13.50
C ALA A 15 -19.56 -38.77 14.39
N ILE A 16 -18.63 -37.97 13.85
CA ILE A 16 -17.53 -37.37 14.63
C ILE A 16 -17.92 -36.11 15.41
N ILE A 17 -19.13 -35.56 15.20
CA ILE A 17 -19.61 -34.37 15.90
C ILE A 17 -20.30 -34.81 17.19
N SER A 18 -19.68 -34.57 18.36
CA SER A 18 -20.24 -35.02 19.65
C SER A 18 -21.63 -34.43 19.95
N SER A 19 -21.84 -33.13 19.73
CA SER A 19 -23.12 -32.44 20.01
C SER A 19 -24.23 -32.77 19.00
N ALA A 20 -25.40 -33.16 19.52
CA ALA A 20 -26.60 -33.41 18.71
C ALA A 20 -27.14 -32.13 18.04
N ASP A 21 -27.04 -30.97 18.71
CA ASP A 21 -27.51 -29.70 18.13
C ASP A 21 -26.54 -29.16 17.08
N ALA A 22 -25.24 -29.43 17.20
CA ALA A 22 -24.28 -29.17 16.14
C ALA A 22 -24.55 -30.05 14.90
N ARG A 23 -24.88 -31.35 15.07
CA ARG A 23 -25.30 -32.23 13.96
C ARG A 23 -26.55 -31.69 13.25
N LYS A 24 -27.55 -31.21 14.01
CA LYS A 24 -28.76 -30.57 13.45
C LYS A 24 -28.45 -29.29 12.70
N GLN A 25 -27.58 -28.41 13.22
CA GLN A 25 -27.17 -27.19 12.53
C GLN A 25 -26.41 -27.48 11.22
N VAL A 26 -25.53 -28.49 11.21
CA VAL A 26 -24.86 -28.94 9.98
C VAL A 26 -25.90 -29.41 8.95
N LEU A 27 -26.84 -30.28 9.32
CA LEU A 27 -27.90 -30.72 8.38
C LEU A 27 -28.79 -29.56 7.91
N ALA A 28 -29.17 -28.64 8.79
CA ALA A 28 -30.00 -27.50 8.45
C ALA A 28 -29.35 -26.58 7.41
N ASN A 29 -28.02 -26.43 7.47
CA ASN A 29 -27.22 -25.52 6.64
C ASN A 29 -26.58 -26.18 5.40
N VAL A 30 -26.78 -27.49 5.17
CA VAL A 30 -26.28 -28.17 3.95
C VAL A 30 -27.19 -27.86 2.76
N ASP A 31 -26.90 -26.77 2.05
CA ASP A 31 -27.49 -26.47 0.74
C ASP A 31 -26.64 -27.04 -0.41
N GLN A 32 -25.32 -27.14 -0.22
CA GLN A 32 -24.41 -27.97 -1.02
C GLN A 32 -23.39 -28.68 -0.11
N PHE A 33 -23.02 -29.91 -0.46
CA PHE A 33 -21.95 -30.67 0.21
C PHE A 33 -21.18 -31.50 -0.82
N ASN A 34 -19.86 -31.33 -0.84
CA ASN A 34 -18.94 -31.96 -1.81
C ASN A 34 -19.39 -31.86 -3.29
N GLY A 35 -19.86 -30.66 -3.71
CA GLY A 35 -20.32 -30.39 -5.07
C GLY A 35 -21.74 -30.86 -5.41
N TYR A 36 -22.44 -31.54 -4.50
CA TYR A 36 -23.84 -31.97 -4.68
C TYR A 36 -24.78 -31.06 -3.90
N THR A 37 -25.91 -30.71 -4.52
CA THR A 37 -26.99 -29.93 -3.88
C THR A 37 -27.78 -30.75 -2.87
N ARG A 38 -28.42 -30.09 -1.90
CA ARG A 38 -29.31 -30.74 -0.91
C ARG A 38 -30.35 -31.68 -1.52
N GLN A 39 -30.97 -31.29 -2.64
CA GLN A 39 -31.96 -32.13 -3.36
C GLN A 39 -31.35 -33.35 -4.05
N GLN A 40 -30.05 -33.33 -4.39
CA GLN A 40 -29.36 -34.50 -4.92
C GLN A 40 -29.02 -35.48 -3.79
N ILE A 41 -28.53 -34.99 -2.65
CA ILE A 41 -28.14 -35.82 -1.49
C ILE A 41 -29.37 -36.38 -0.77
N MET A 42 -30.42 -35.58 -0.62
CA MET A 42 -31.68 -35.91 0.03
C MET A 42 -32.84 -35.71 -0.96
N PRO A 43 -33.32 -36.77 -1.64
CA PRO A 43 -34.42 -36.67 -2.59
C PRO A 43 -35.69 -36.09 -1.96
N ARG A 44 -36.45 -35.29 -2.72
CA ARG A 44 -37.68 -34.61 -2.23
C ARG A 44 -38.69 -35.54 -1.56
N GLU A 45 -38.73 -36.81 -1.95
CA GLU A 45 -39.59 -37.85 -1.39
C GLU A 45 -39.33 -38.15 0.09
N TRP A 46 -38.14 -37.82 0.61
CA TRP A 46 -37.78 -38.06 2.01
C TRP A 46 -38.28 -36.94 2.95
N GLY A 47 -38.30 -35.68 2.49
CA GLY A 47 -38.72 -34.51 3.27
C GLY A 47 -38.09 -34.42 4.67
N ASN A 48 -38.80 -33.83 5.63
CA ASN A 48 -38.36 -33.75 7.04
C ASN A 48 -38.22 -35.14 7.72
N ARG A 49 -38.72 -36.22 7.10
CA ARG A 49 -38.51 -37.61 7.57
C ARG A 49 -37.13 -38.14 7.17
N GLY A 50 -36.48 -37.57 6.16
CA GLY A 50 -35.10 -37.91 5.75
C GLY A 50 -34.06 -37.48 6.77
N GLU A 51 -34.08 -36.20 7.16
CA GLU A 51 -33.15 -35.65 8.16
C GLU A 51 -33.30 -36.36 9.51
N ARG A 52 -34.54 -36.64 9.95
CA ARG A 52 -34.78 -37.42 11.17
C ARG A 52 -34.18 -38.83 11.07
N ARG A 53 -34.37 -39.55 9.95
CA ARG A 53 -33.77 -40.88 9.75
C ARG A 53 -32.24 -40.86 9.69
N ILE A 54 -31.64 -39.80 9.15
CA ILE A 54 -30.19 -39.61 9.15
C ILE A 54 -29.68 -39.42 10.59
N LEU A 55 -30.35 -38.58 11.39
CA LEU A 55 -30.02 -38.41 12.80
C LEU A 55 -30.22 -39.70 13.61
N GLU A 56 -31.35 -40.39 13.46
CA GLU A 56 -31.64 -41.69 14.10
C GLU A 56 -30.58 -42.74 13.73
N TYR A 57 -30.08 -42.76 12.48
CA TYR A 57 -29.01 -43.67 12.05
C TYR A 57 -27.66 -43.31 12.68
N VAL A 58 -27.30 -42.03 12.74
CA VAL A 58 -26.03 -41.58 13.36
C VAL A 58 -26.07 -41.74 14.89
N GLU A 59 -27.22 -41.56 15.53
CA GLU A 59 -27.42 -41.78 16.97
C GLU A 59 -27.37 -43.27 17.34
N SER A 60 -27.92 -44.16 16.49
CA SER A 60 -27.87 -45.62 16.70
C SER A 60 -26.54 -46.28 16.30
N THR A 61 -25.63 -45.56 15.65
CA THR A 61 -24.28 -46.06 15.26
C THR A 61 -23.13 -45.37 15.99
N ALA A 62 -23.40 -44.35 16.81
CA ALA A 62 -22.39 -43.74 17.66
C ALA A 62 -21.96 -44.71 18.79
N PRO A 63 -20.65 -44.99 18.98
CA PRO A 63 -20.20 -45.90 20.02
C PRO A 63 -20.46 -45.31 21.41
N SER A 64 -21.11 -46.09 22.28
CA SER A 64 -21.32 -45.75 23.68
C SER A 64 -19.98 -45.76 24.43
N SER A 65 -19.42 -44.58 24.69
CA SER A 65 -18.20 -44.40 25.47
C SER A 65 -18.47 -44.57 26.96
N GLY A 66 -18.54 -45.82 27.41
CA GLY A 66 -18.44 -46.17 28.83
C GLY A 66 -16.98 -46.27 29.26
N VAL A 67 -16.58 -45.44 30.22
CA VAL A 67 -15.46 -45.70 31.13
C VAL A 67 -15.89 -45.19 32.51
N ASP A 68 -16.04 -46.12 33.45
CA ASP A 68 -16.33 -45.84 34.87
C ASP A 68 -15.04 -45.60 35.67
N HIS A 69 -15.08 -44.67 36.62
CA HIS A 69 -14.85 -44.89 38.06
C HIS A 69 -14.79 -43.54 38.83
N GLU A 70 -15.72 -43.36 39.79
CA GLU A 70 -15.54 -42.98 41.22
C GLU A 70 -14.51 -41.87 41.59
N ASP A 71 -14.74 -40.91 42.51
CA ASP A 71 -15.75 -40.70 43.57
C ASP A 71 -15.63 -39.24 44.13
N SER A 72 -16.51 -38.58 44.91
CA SER A 72 -17.95 -38.69 45.27
C SER A 72 -18.46 -37.38 45.92
N HIS A 73 -19.80 -37.21 45.99
CA HIS A 73 -20.57 -36.24 46.81
C HIS A 73 -20.37 -34.71 46.53
N ASN A 74 -21.37 -33.81 46.65
CA ASN A 74 -22.71 -33.92 47.24
C ASN A 74 -23.75 -32.98 46.55
N THR A 75 -25.03 -33.39 46.62
CA THR A 75 -26.34 -32.69 46.51
C THR A 75 -26.38 -31.13 46.46
N THR A 76 -27.35 -30.40 45.87
CA THR A 76 -28.68 -30.63 45.21
C THR A 76 -29.05 -29.28 44.52
N GLU A 77 -29.71 -29.16 43.35
CA GLU A 77 -31.16 -29.35 43.08
C GLU A 77 -32.11 -28.54 44.04
N THR A 78 -33.20 -27.87 43.64
CA THR A 78 -33.86 -27.71 42.32
C THR A 78 -34.87 -26.53 42.26
N SER A 79 -34.89 -25.77 41.14
CA SER A 79 -36.14 -25.29 40.46
C SER A 79 -37.05 -24.23 41.16
N ARG A 80 -38.11 -23.62 40.56
CA ARG A 80 -38.86 -23.84 39.29
C ARG A 80 -39.74 -22.60 38.90
N LEU A 81 -40.29 -22.62 37.67
CA LEU A 81 -41.58 -22.01 37.23
C LEU A 81 -41.75 -20.47 37.05
N GLN A 82 -41.40 -20.00 35.84
CA GLN A 82 -42.29 -19.49 34.76
C GLN A 82 -43.59 -18.67 35.03
N LEU A 83 -43.78 -17.66 34.16
CA LEU A 83 -45.01 -16.97 33.68
C LEU A 83 -45.65 -15.86 34.55
N GLY A 84 -45.86 -14.67 33.97
CA GLY A 84 -46.69 -13.61 34.61
C GLY A 84 -46.59 -12.17 34.06
N VAL A 85 -47.05 -11.98 32.82
CA VAL A 85 -47.66 -10.78 32.18
C VAL A 85 -47.95 -9.47 33.00
N ASP A 86 -47.66 -8.33 32.34
CA ASP A 86 -48.26 -6.97 32.42
C ASP A 86 -47.94 -5.86 33.46
N ALA A 87 -47.75 -4.67 32.85
CA ALA A 87 -48.24 -3.32 33.18
C ALA A 87 -47.75 -2.52 34.42
N GLY A 88 -47.40 -1.23 34.16
CA GLY A 88 -47.79 -0.14 35.07
C GLY A 88 -46.85 1.08 35.19
N LEU A 89 -47.19 2.17 34.48
CA LEU A 89 -47.19 3.59 34.93
C LEU A 89 -45.95 4.15 35.69
N ALA A 90 -45.13 5.07 35.17
CA ALA A 90 -45.40 6.48 34.76
C ALA A 90 -45.59 7.50 35.91
N PHE A 91 -44.61 8.42 36.08
CA PHE A 91 -44.66 9.82 36.59
C PHE A 91 -43.24 10.40 36.31
N THR A 92 -42.97 11.41 35.46
CA THR A 92 -43.17 12.89 35.60
C THR A 92 -42.69 13.49 36.93
N ALA A 93 -42.02 14.66 37.02
CA ALA A 93 -41.31 15.51 36.05
C ALA A 93 -40.49 16.62 36.77
N GLN A 94 -39.65 17.34 36.01
CA GLN A 94 -39.30 18.78 36.14
C GLN A 94 -38.21 19.35 37.09
N ASP A 95 -37.69 20.48 36.58
CA ASP A 95 -36.98 21.64 37.17
C ASP A 95 -35.51 21.45 37.64
N GLU A 96 -34.53 22.09 36.98
CA GLU A 96 -34.06 23.51 37.11
C GLU A 96 -33.17 23.74 38.37
N THR A 97 -32.09 24.53 38.42
CA THR A 97 -31.46 25.51 37.49
C THR A 97 -29.97 25.78 37.89
N ALA A 98 -29.26 26.60 37.10
CA ALA A 98 -28.20 27.55 37.50
C ALA A 98 -26.71 27.12 37.73
N LEU A 99 -25.86 27.59 36.80
CA LEU A 99 -24.69 28.49 36.98
C LEU A 99 -23.60 28.23 38.06
N GLY A 100 -22.34 28.20 37.61
CA GLY A 100 -21.13 28.37 38.45
C GLY A 100 -19.85 28.53 37.61
N ALA A 101 -18.95 29.44 37.99
CA ALA A 101 -17.77 29.82 37.21
C ALA A 101 -16.47 29.07 37.62
N ALA A 102 -15.42 29.22 36.81
CA ALA A 102 -14.04 28.74 37.02
C ALA A 102 -13.25 29.66 38.01
N PRO A 103 -11.90 29.60 38.18
CA PRO A 103 -10.89 28.59 37.79
C PRO A 103 -9.82 28.26 38.91
N ALA A 104 -8.76 27.54 38.52
CA ALA A 104 -7.34 27.72 38.92
C ALA A 104 -6.67 26.89 40.05
N GLU A 105 -5.38 26.60 39.81
CA GLU A 105 -4.27 26.25 40.74
C GLU A 105 -4.38 24.94 41.58
N ALA A 106 -3.32 24.30 42.09
CA ALA A 106 -1.87 24.15 41.84
C ALA A 106 -1.31 23.33 43.04
N LEU A 107 -0.03 22.92 43.01
CA LEU A 107 0.71 22.14 44.05
C LEU A 107 0.32 20.64 44.09
N ALA A 108 1.20 19.64 44.08
CA ALA A 108 2.60 19.41 44.53
C ALA A 108 2.71 18.63 45.85
N ASP A 109 3.71 17.73 45.85
CA ASP A 109 4.31 16.95 46.94
C ASP A 109 3.50 15.90 47.72
N GLY A 110 4.11 14.72 47.84
CA GLY A 110 4.13 14.03 49.14
C GLY A 110 4.28 12.51 49.13
N LEU A 111 5.36 12.04 49.79
CA LEU A 111 5.56 10.68 50.33
C LEU A 111 5.81 9.57 49.28
N GLY A 112 6.68 8.59 49.49
CA GLY A 112 7.46 8.18 50.68
C GLY A 112 7.63 6.66 50.61
N SER A 113 8.83 6.17 50.28
CA SER A 113 9.80 5.56 51.21
C SER A 113 9.51 4.11 51.60
N ASP A 114 10.49 3.24 51.31
CA ASP A 114 10.83 1.98 52.01
C ASP A 114 9.79 0.82 51.89
N ALA A 115 10.15 -0.45 51.70
CA ALA A 115 11.36 -1.22 51.98
C ALA A 115 11.28 -2.58 51.24
N TRP A 116 12.40 -3.27 51.06
CA TRP A 116 12.74 -4.52 51.80
C TRP A 116 14.09 -5.07 51.31
N SER A 117 14.80 -5.76 52.19
CA SER A 117 16.21 -6.10 52.04
C SER A 117 16.44 -7.61 51.89
N SER A 118 17.56 -7.95 51.26
CA SER A 118 18.37 -9.16 51.46
C SER A 118 17.73 -10.56 51.25
N ILE A 119 18.45 -11.41 50.52
CA ILE A 119 19.27 -12.49 51.10
C ILE A 119 20.22 -13.02 50.03
N ALA A 120 21.47 -13.30 50.41
CA ALA A 120 22.49 -13.89 49.54
C ALA A 120 22.64 -15.39 49.83
N ALA A 121 22.90 -16.19 48.81
CA ALA A 121 23.37 -17.58 48.93
C ALA A 121 24.09 -18.05 47.65
N GLU A 122 25.39 -17.76 47.57
CA GLU A 122 26.36 -18.71 46.99
C GLU A 122 26.63 -19.83 48.05
N PRO A 123 27.23 -21.01 47.75
CA PRO A 123 28.37 -21.14 46.81
C PRO A 123 28.55 -22.49 46.05
N SER A 124 29.67 -22.54 45.31
CA SER A 124 30.58 -23.68 45.11
C SER A 124 30.23 -24.81 44.12
N GLY A 125 31.27 -25.29 43.42
CA GLY A 125 31.22 -26.54 42.64
C GLY A 125 32.23 -26.60 41.50
N ASP A 126 33.44 -27.08 41.80
CA ASP A 126 34.46 -27.58 40.84
C ASP A 126 33.84 -28.50 39.75
N GLY A 127 34.38 -28.67 38.54
CA GLY A 127 35.74 -28.57 38.02
C GLY A 127 36.00 -29.79 37.10
N ILE A 128 37.17 -29.87 36.43
CA ILE A 128 37.58 -30.98 35.52
C ILE A 128 36.79 -31.01 34.18
N GLY A 129 37.37 -31.26 32.99
CA GLY A 129 38.78 -31.38 32.60
C GLY A 129 38.95 -32.08 31.23
N SER A 130 39.85 -31.56 30.38
CA SER A 130 40.60 -32.21 29.27
C SER A 130 39.91 -33.16 28.27
N MET A 131 40.11 -32.91 26.96
CA MET A 131 40.75 -33.77 25.92
C MET A 131 40.38 -33.22 24.52
N SER A 132 41.28 -32.58 23.77
CA SER A 132 42.37 -33.14 22.94
C SER A 132 41.91 -33.96 21.71
N GLY A 133 42.10 -33.39 20.52
CA GLY A 133 41.89 -34.07 19.23
C GLY A 133 42.57 -33.32 18.08
N GLN A 134 43.79 -33.71 17.72
CA GLN A 134 44.56 -33.17 16.58
C GLN A 134 44.27 -33.90 15.25
N GLN A 135 44.83 -33.34 14.16
CA GLN A 135 44.97 -33.83 12.76
C GLN A 135 43.93 -33.26 11.78
N GLY A 136 44.29 -32.72 10.61
CA GLY A 136 45.63 -32.39 10.07
C GLY A 136 45.55 -31.77 8.65
N SER A 137 46.50 -30.90 8.31
CA SER A 137 47.30 -30.81 7.05
C SER A 137 46.68 -31.29 5.70
N GLN A 138 46.84 -30.67 4.51
CA GLN A 138 47.87 -29.80 3.86
C GLN A 138 47.13 -28.94 2.78
N ALA A 139 47.45 -27.69 2.43
CA ALA A 139 48.68 -27.07 1.94
C ALA A 139 49.19 -27.58 0.56
N TRP A 140 48.85 -26.88 -0.52
CA TRP A 140 49.60 -26.85 -1.80
C TRP A 140 49.69 -25.41 -2.33
N THR A 141 50.81 -25.07 -2.98
CA THR A 141 51.20 -23.70 -3.41
C THR A 141 51.76 -23.72 -4.84
N THR A 142 52.11 -22.52 -5.36
CA THR A 142 52.87 -22.22 -6.61
C THR A 142 52.07 -22.17 -7.93
N ALA A 143 52.46 -21.42 -8.98
CA ALA A 143 53.20 -20.13 -9.10
C ALA A 143 53.25 -19.68 -10.60
N ALA A 144 53.59 -18.39 -10.83
CA ALA A 144 54.23 -17.81 -12.03
C ALA A 144 53.42 -17.53 -13.34
N ALA A 145 53.89 -16.50 -14.06
CA ALA A 145 53.42 -15.95 -15.36
C ALA A 145 54.37 -16.40 -16.52
N PRO A 146 54.38 -15.90 -17.81
CA PRO A 146 54.07 -14.54 -18.33
C PRO A 146 53.26 -14.47 -19.68
N GLY A 147 53.13 -13.25 -20.28
CA GLY A 147 52.42 -12.95 -21.56
C GLY A 147 53.21 -13.26 -22.85
N PRO A 148 53.08 -12.52 -24.01
CA PRO A 148 52.60 -11.13 -24.19
C PRO A 148 51.83 -10.79 -25.53
N GLN A 149 51.70 -9.48 -25.83
CA GLN A 149 51.35 -8.78 -27.11
C GLN A 149 49.85 -8.60 -27.47
N GLY A 150 49.38 -7.41 -27.92
CA GLY A 150 50.05 -6.09 -27.99
C GLY A 150 49.21 -5.00 -28.70
N ALA A 151 49.63 -3.72 -28.56
CA ALA A 151 49.29 -2.50 -29.37
C ALA A 151 47.80 -2.10 -29.58
N SER A 152 47.38 -0.83 -29.63
CA SER A 152 48.07 0.48 -29.50
C SER A 152 47.05 1.63 -29.33
N GLY A 153 47.37 2.63 -28.48
CA GLY A 153 47.18 4.09 -28.65
C GLY A 153 45.80 4.71 -29.00
N GLY A 154 45.40 5.86 -28.46
CA GLY A 154 46.03 6.70 -27.43
C GLY A 154 45.23 7.98 -27.10
N SER A 155 45.49 8.50 -25.90
CA SER A 155 45.62 9.94 -25.52
C SER A 155 44.50 10.96 -25.80
N GLY A 156 44.08 11.67 -24.75
CA GLY A 156 43.67 13.09 -24.85
C GLY A 156 42.35 13.48 -24.16
N SER A 157 42.43 14.01 -22.95
CA SER A 157 41.43 14.93 -22.34
C SER A 157 41.96 16.38 -22.43
N PRO A 158 41.29 17.46 -21.96
CA PRO A 158 39.95 17.59 -21.36
C PRO A 158 39.14 18.82 -21.91
N GLU A 159 38.15 19.27 -21.11
CA GLU A 159 37.56 20.64 -21.02
C GLU A 159 36.19 20.96 -21.65
N MET A 160 35.56 21.99 -21.04
CA MET A 160 34.14 22.38 -21.09
C MET A 160 33.87 23.44 -22.16
N GLY A 161 32.63 23.54 -22.68
CA GLY A 161 32.27 24.59 -23.63
C GLY A 161 30.78 24.70 -23.96
N VAL A 162 30.15 25.71 -23.38
CA VAL A 162 28.74 26.14 -23.48
C VAL A 162 28.33 26.64 -24.89
N GLU A 163 27.01 26.52 -25.19
CA GLU A 163 26.16 27.31 -26.13
C GLU A 163 25.88 26.91 -27.61
N LYS A 164 24.56 26.94 -27.92
CA LYS A 164 23.84 27.46 -29.11
C LYS A 164 23.87 26.78 -30.51
N SER A 165 22.72 26.19 -30.82
CA SER A 165 21.85 26.43 -32.00
C SER A 165 22.39 26.45 -33.44
N ALA A 166 21.95 25.46 -34.22
CA ALA A 166 21.55 25.59 -35.63
C ALA A 166 20.42 24.56 -35.87
N ALA A 167 19.19 24.91 -36.26
CA ALA A 167 18.79 25.51 -37.53
C ALA A 167 19.08 24.58 -38.73
N TRP A 168 18.11 23.74 -39.09
CA TRP A 168 18.03 23.05 -40.38
C TRP A 168 16.66 23.29 -41.01
N ASP A 169 16.66 23.65 -42.29
CA ASP A 169 15.52 24.16 -43.07
C ASP A 169 15.37 23.35 -44.38
N SER A 170 14.18 23.40 -44.99
CA SER A 170 13.80 22.83 -46.30
C SER A 170 13.75 21.28 -46.35
N SER A 171 12.99 20.57 -47.21
CA SER A 171 12.01 20.87 -48.28
C SER A 171 11.28 19.54 -48.64
N THR A 172 10.08 19.43 -49.25
CA THR A 172 8.96 20.34 -49.63
C THR A 172 7.73 19.46 -49.93
N GLY A 173 6.49 19.98 -49.84
CA GLY A 173 5.29 19.23 -50.25
C GLY A 173 4.00 20.07 -50.30
N ALA A 174 3.67 20.62 -51.48
CA ALA A 174 2.47 21.45 -51.68
C ALA A 174 1.21 20.61 -51.94
N GLY A 175 0.04 21.06 -51.46
CA GLY A 175 -1.21 20.29 -51.58
C GLY A 175 -2.51 21.03 -51.21
N THR A 176 -2.83 22.11 -51.91
CA THR A 176 -4.18 22.72 -52.08
C THR A 176 -5.03 23.08 -50.84
N SER A 177 -5.31 24.38 -50.71
CA SER A 177 -6.35 24.95 -49.87
C SER A 177 -7.77 24.69 -50.39
N ALA A 178 -8.71 24.37 -49.49
CA ALA A 178 -10.13 24.62 -49.67
C ALA A 178 -10.74 25.10 -48.34
N ALA A 179 -11.37 26.28 -48.33
CA ALA A 179 -12.02 26.81 -47.14
C ALA A 179 -13.38 26.11 -46.95
N TYR A 180 -13.65 25.65 -45.72
CA TYR A 180 -15.01 25.29 -45.29
C TYR A 180 -15.37 26.02 -44.01
N SER A 181 -16.50 26.71 -44.07
CA SER A 181 -17.12 27.46 -42.98
C SER A 181 -17.56 26.55 -41.84
N GLY A 182 -17.55 27.08 -40.61
CA GLY A 182 -17.83 26.31 -39.41
C GLY A 182 -19.19 25.61 -39.41
N ASN A 183 -19.16 24.34 -39.03
CA ASN A 183 -20.24 23.59 -38.42
C ASN A 183 -19.61 22.56 -37.46
N SER A 184 -20.38 22.12 -36.47
CA SER A 184 -19.95 21.16 -35.45
C SER A 184 -19.46 19.84 -36.06
N MET A 185 -18.21 19.44 -35.78
CA MET A 185 -17.76 18.07 -36.05
C MET A 185 -18.42 17.12 -35.04
N GLY A 186 -19.49 16.45 -35.48
CA GLY A 186 -20.19 15.42 -34.72
C GLY A 186 -19.46 14.07 -34.74
N ALA A 187 -19.94 13.14 -33.91
CA ALA A 187 -19.34 11.83 -33.66
C ALA A 187 -19.50 10.79 -34.80
N GLU A 188 -19.58 11.21 -36.06
CA GLU A 188 -19.74 10.30 -37.22
C GLU A 188 -18.41 9.66 -37.64
N SER A 189 -17.32 10.44 -37.70
CA SER A 189 -16.03 9.98 -38.25
C SER A 189 -15.37 8.78 -37.54
N LEU A 190 -15.78 8.46 -36.31
CA LEU A 190 -15.16 7.38 -35.53
C LEU A 190 -15.61 5.98 -35.98
N CYS A 191 -16.87 5.84 -36.42
CA CYS A 191 -17.49 4.55 -36.72
C CYS A 191 -17.47 4.19 -38.21
N ASP A 192 -17.26 5.15 -39.11
CA ASP A 192 -17.26 4.93 -40.56
C ASP A 192 -16.11 4.03 -41.07
N SER A 193 -15.10 3.80 -40.23
CA SER A 193 -14.00 2.86 -40.49
C SER A 193 -14.36 1.38 -40.27
N LEU A 194 -15.48 1.08 -39.61
CA LEU A 194 -15.88 -0.28 -39.24
C LEU A 194 -16.91 -0.87 -40.21
N GLN A 195 -16.48 -1.82 -41.05
CA GLN A 195 -17.40 -2.59 -41.88
C GLN A 195 -18.21 -3.61 -41.04
N GLY A 196 -19.44 -3.91 -41.49
CA GLY A 196 -20.34 -4.88 -40.85
C GLY A 196 -21.50 -4.24 -40.06
N GLY A 197 -22.25 -5.07 -39.34
CA GLY A 197 -23.31 -4.62 -38.41
C GLY A 197 -22.84 -4.54 -36.94
N PRO A 198 -23.67 -4.04 -36.00
CA PRO A 198 -23.31 -3.92 -34.58
C PRO A 198 -22.79 -5.22 -33.94
N THR A 199 -23.29 -6.38 -34.37
CA THR A 199 -22.84 -7.71 -33.93
C THR A 199 -21.43 -8.06 -34.44
N GLU A 200 -21.03 -7.56 -35.61
CA GLU A 200 -19.67 -7.71 -36.17
C GLU A 200 -18.70 -6.69 -35.55
N TRP A 201 -19.14 -5.45 -35.36
CA TRP A 201 -18.35 -4.42 -34.68
C TRP A 201 -17.93 -4.88 -33.28
N MET A 202 -18.84 -5.45 -32.49
CA MET A 202 -18.47 -6.01 -31.17
C MET A 202 -17.61 -7.28 -31.23
N ARG A 203 -17.53 -7.99 -32.38
CA ARG A 203 -16.63 -9.14 -32.56
C ARG A 203 -15.22 -8.74 -32.95
N HIS A 204 -15.06 -7.65 -33.69
CA HIS A 204 -13.78 -7.28 -34.32
C HIS A 204 -13.18 -5.94 -33.85
N GLY A 205 -13.99 -5.04 -33.28
CA GLY A 205 -13.59 -3.67 -32.91
C GLY A 205 -13.36 -3.41 -31.42
N GLY A 206 -13.44 -4.43 -30.55
CA GLY A 206 -13.25 -4.26 -29.11
C GLY A 206 -14.16 -3.18 -28.50
N ALA A 207 -13.61 -2.32 -27.64
CA ALA A 207 -14.37 -1.22 -27.02
C ALA A 207 -14.86 -0.15 -28.02
N LEU A 208 -14.15 0.06 -29.14
CA LEU A 208 -14.58 0.96 -30.22
C LEU A 208 -15.84 0.38 -30.90
N GLY A 209 -15.84 -0.92 -31.16
CA GLY A 209 -17.00 -1.64 -31.69
C GLY A 209 -18.20 -1.65 -30.73
N LEU A 210 -17.95 -1.71 -29.41
CA LEU A 210 -18.98 -1.55 -28.38
C LEU A 210 -19.56 -0.12 -28.38
N ALA A 211 -18.72 0.91 -28.43
CA ALA A 211 -19.15 2.31 -28.48
C ALA A 211 -19.99 2.60 -29.74
N CYS A 212 -19.56 2.15 -30.92
CA CYS A 212 -20.33 2.29 -32.16
C CYS A 212 -21.65 1.50 -32.15
N ALA A 213 -21.66 0.31 -31.53
CA ALA A 213 -22.88 -0.47 -31.34
C ALA A 213 -23.86 0.20 -30.36
N GLN A 214 -23.36 0.82 -29.29
CA GLN A 214 -24.15 1.62 -28.34
C GLN A 214 -24.72 2.87 -29.01
N GLN A 215 -23.91 3.62 -29.76
CA GLN A 215 -24.33 4.83 -30.47
C GLN A 215 -25.43 4.55 -31.51
N ARG A 216 -25.32 3.47 -32.29
CA ARG A 216 -26.36 3.08 -33.26
C ARG A 216 -27.59 2.36 -32.66
N ALA A 217 -27.53 1.92 -31.41
CA ALA A 217 -28.71 1.39 -30.71
C ALA A 217 -29.62 2.51 -30.15
N VAL A 218 -29.21 3.77 -30.25
CA VAL A 218 -29.86 4.95 -29.65
C VAL A 218 -30.45 5.90 -30.72
N THR A 219 -30.14 5.71 -32.00
CA THR A 219 -30.88 6.36 -33.11
C THR A 219 -32.28 5.75 -33.21
N ASP A 220 -33.32 6.59 -33.11
CA ASP A 220 -34.70 6.16 -33.28
C ASP A 220 -35.07 5.88 -34.75
N GLU A 221 -36.30 5.40 -34.99
CA GLU A 221 -36.84 5.13 -36.32
C GLU A 221 -37.06 6.38 -37.19
N HIS A 222 -36.65 7.56 -36.71
CA HIS A 222 -36.69 8.84 -37.41
C HIS A 222 -35.30 9.48 -37.58
N GLY A 223 -34.23 8.78 -37.17
CA GLY A 223 -32.85 9.20 -37.36
C GLY A 223 -32.40 10.35 -36.45
N GLN A 224 -33.13 10.65 -35.38
CA GLN A 224 -32.71 11.64 -34.39
C GLN A 224 -31.68 11.01 -33.44
N GLN A 225 -30.60 11.74 -33.13
CA GLN A 225 -29.58 11.29 -32.16
C GLN A 225 -30.03 11.60 -30.74
N GLY A 226 -30.23 10.57 -29.92
CA GLY A 226 -30.30 10.72 -28.47
C GLY A 226 -28.93 11.06 -27.86
N PRO A 227 -28.89 11.60 -26.62
CA PRO A 227 -27.63 11.84 -25.92
C PRO A 227 -26.87 10.53 -25.66
N LEU A 228 -25.54 10.61 -25.51
CA LEU A 228 -24.73 9.49 -25.05
C LEU A 228 -25.24 8.99 -23.69
N ILE A 229 -25.80 7.79 -23.67
CA ILE A 229 -26.33 7.15 -22.47
C ILE A 229 -25.25 6.25 -21.88
N ASP A 230 -25.13 6.24 -20.55
CA ASP A 230 -24.20 5.35 -19.85
C ASP A 230 -24.54 3.86 -20.07
N ALA A 231 -23.66 2.97 -19.59
CA ALA A 231 -23.85 1.53 -19.71
C ALA A 231 -25.15 1.02 -19.06
N HIS A 232 -25.67 1.70 -18.03
CA HIS A 232 -26.96 1.40 -17.40
C HIS A 232 -28.16 1.86 -18.24
N GLY A 233 -28.06 2.99 -18.92
CA GLY A 233 -29.06 3.50 -19.86
C GLY A 233 -29.13 2.68 -21.15
N ALA A 234 -27.98 2.33 -21.72
CA ALA A 234 -27.88 1.35 -22.80
C ALA A 234 -28.46 -0.01 -22.38
N PHE A 235 -28.28 -0.43 -21.12
CA PHE A 235 -28.90 -1.64 -20.59
C PHE A 235 -30.43 -1.52 -20.44
N LYS A 236 -30.97 -0.35 -20.06
CA LYS A 236 -32.43 -0.11 -20.04
C LYS A 236 -33.05 -0.21 -21.43
N ILE A 237 -32.39 0.34 -22.46
CA ILE A 237 -32.84 0.22 -23.85
C ILE A 237 -32.69 -1.21 -24.35
N ALA A 238 -31.56 -1.88 -24.10
CA ALA A 238 -31.36 -3.27 -24.49
C ALA A 238 -32.29 -4.25 -23.75
N ALA A 239 -32.72 -3.93 -22.53
CA ALA A 239 -33.71 -4.70 -21.77
C ALA A 239 -35.16 -4.45 -22.20
N SER A 240 -35.43 -3.41 -23.00
CA SER A 240 -36.68 -3.33 -23.75
C SER A 240 -36.77 -4.47 -24.77
N GLN A 241 -37.98 -4.83 -25.19
CA GLN A 241 -38.20 -5.95 -26.12
C GLN A 241 -37.72 -5.69 -27.57
N GLN A 242 -37.05 -4.56 -27.82
CA GLN A 242 -36.63 -4.13 -29.16
C GLN A 242 -35.20 -4.58 -29.55
N ALA A 243 -34.38 -5.06 -28.61
CA ALA A 243 -33.03 -5.55 -28.91
C ALA A 243 -32.99 -7.05 -29.22
N PRO A 244 -32.19 -7.52 -30.22
CA PRO A 244 -32.00 -8.94 -30.48
C PRO A 244 -31.47 -9.72 -29.25
N SER A 245 -31.97 -10.94 -29.04
CA SER A 245 -31.63 -11.76 -27.88
C SER A 245 -30.13 -12.09 -27.75
N SER A 246 -29.41 -12.18 -28.88
CA SER A 246 -27.95 -12.29 -28.94
C SER A 246 -27.26 -11.09 -28.29
N LEU A 247 -27.66 -9.86 -28.65
CA LEU A 247 -27.15 -8.62 -28.08
C LEU A 247 -27.45 -8.52 -26.58
N GLN A 248 -28.67 -8.87 -26.16
CA GLN A 248 -29.03 -8.93 -24.73
C GLN A 248 -28.15 -9.90 -23.94
N SER A 249 -27.87 -11.09 -24.49
CA SER A 249 -27.02 -12.08 -23.83
C SER A 249 -25.56 -11.63 -23.69
N LEU A 250 -25.02 -10.94 -24.70
CA LEU A 250 -23.67 -10.40 -24.70
C LEU A 250 -23.51 -9.24 -23.70
N LEU A 251 -24.47 -8.31 -23.67
CA LEU A 251 -24.46 -7.19 -22.72
C LEU A 251 -24.56 -7.66 -21.27
N ARG A 252 -25.43 -8.64 -20.97
CA ARG A 252 -25.48 -9.27 -19.63
C ARG A 252 -24.18 -9.95 -19.25
N ARG A 253 -23.51 -10.61 -20.21
CA ARG A 253 -22.22 -11.28 -19.97
C ARG A 253 -21.08 -10.27 -19.77
N SER A 254 -21.09 -9.15 -20.49
CA SER A 254 -20.14 -8.05 -20.30
C SER A 254 -20.32 -7.37 -18.94
N LEU A 255 -21.56 -7.11 -18.51
CA LEU A 255 -21.85 -6.55 -17.19
C LEU A 255 -21.44 -7.51 -16.07
N ALA A 256 -21.73 -8.81 -16.21
CA ALA A 256 -21.28 -9.82 -15.26
C ALA A 256 -19.74 -9.92 -15.20
N LEU A 257 -19.04 -9.78 -16.34
CA LEU A 257 -17.58 -9.70 -16.36
C LEU A 257 -17.07 -8.44 -15.64
N GLN A 258 -17.69 -7.29 -15.87
CA GLN A 258 -17.31 -6.02 -15.24
C GLN A 258 -17.48 -6.10 -13.72
N GLN A 259 -18.64 -6.56 -13.25
CA GLN A 259 -18.93 -6.79 -11.82
C GLN A 259 -18.00 -7.84 -11.20
N GLN A 260 -17.61 -8.86 -11.96
CA GLN A 260 -16.64 -9.85 -11.52
C GLN A 260 -15.21 -9.28 -11.48
N MET A 261 -14.84 -8.38 -12.40
CA MET A 261 -13.57 -7.64 -12.36
C MET A 261 -13.52 -6.69 -11.16
N GLU A 262 -14.60 -5.94 -10.90
CA GLU A 262 -14.77 -5.08 -9.72
C GLU A 262 -14.60 -5.87 -8.39
N ALA A 263 -15.20 -7.07 -8.29
CA ALA A 263 -15.00 -7.98 -7.16
C ALA A 263 -13.58 -8.64 -7.12
N ASN A 264 -12.91 -8.72 -8.27
CA ASN A 264 -11.60 -9.38 -8.41
C ASN A 264 -10.40 -8.47 -8.15
N VAL A 265 -10.52 -7.17 -8.45
CA VAL A 265 -9.52 -6.14 -8.14
C VAL A 265 -9.51 -5.84 -6.64
N SER A 266 -10.70 -5.77 -6.03
CA SER A 266 -10.88 -5.32 -4.65
C SER A 266 -10.31 -6.26 -3.57
N SER A 267 -10.31 -7.58 -3.78
CA SER A 267 -10.06 -8.55 -2.71
C SER A 267 -8.59 -8.97 -2.49
N ALA A 268 -7.76 -8.97 -3.54
CA ALA A 268 -6.41 -9.55 -3.48
C ALA A 268 -5.32 -8.52 -3.16
N GLY A 269 -5.39 -7.32 -3.73
CA GLY A 269 -4.45 -6.24 -3.46
C GLY A 269 -4.44 -5.87 -1.99
N VAL A 270 -5.62 -5.63 -1.40
CA VAL A 270 -5.78 -5.28 0.01
C VAL A 270 -5.27 -6.39 0.93
N GLN A 271 -5.65 -7.65 0.71
CA GLN A 271 -5.15 -8.72 1.58
C GLN A 271 -3.63 -8.87 1.48
N SER A 272 -3.03 -8.73 0.30
CA SER A 272 -1.57 -8.78 0.14
C SER A 272 -0.88 -7.58 0.79
N PHE A 273 -1.40 -6.36 0.62
CA PHE A 273 -0.84 -5.13 1.19
C PHE A 273 -0.96 -5.11 2.72
N MET A 274 -2.18 -5.37 3.24
CA MET A 274 -2.43 -5.48 4.68
C MET A 274 -1.62 -6.61 5.31
N SER A 275 -1.51 -7.79 4.68
CA SER A 275 -0.69 -8.88 5.24
C SER A 275 0.80 -8.63 5.15
N ALA A 276 1.32 -8.02 4.07
CA ALA A 276 2.72 -7.59 3.99
C ALA A 276 3.07 -6.57 5.08
N ALA A 277 2.20 -5.58 5.31
CA ALA A 277 2.32 -4.61 6.41
C ALA A 277 2.05 -5.19 7.81
N LEU A 278 1.66 -6.48 7.92
CA LEU A 278 1.43 -7.22 9.16
C LEU A 278 2.46 -8.36 9.38
N HIS A 279 3.34 -8.65 8.41
CA HIS A 279 4.15 -9.87 8.45
C HIS A 279 5.42 -9.80 9.31
N ILE A 280 5.77 -8.62 9.82
CA ILE A 280 6.68 -8.47 10.96
C ILE A 280 5.85 -8.02 12.17
N ASN A 281 5.46 -8.99 13.01
CA ASN A 281 4.96 -8.65 14.34
C ASN A 281 6.13 -8.10 15.13
N VAL A 282 6.16 -6.79 15.41
CA VAL A 282 7.13 -6.21 16.35
C VAL A 282 6.87 -6.79 17.74
N ARG A 283 7.54 -7.90 18.04
CA ARG A 283 7.34 -8.67 19.27
C ARG A 283 8.26 -8.14 20.36
N ASP A 284 7.62 -7.73 21.46
CA ASP A 284 8.21 -7.66 22.80
C ASP A 284 9.67 -7.17 22.85
N THR A 285 9.85 -5.84 22.75
CA THR A 285 11.15 -5.18 22.91
C THR A 285 11.82 -5.56 24.23
N ALA A 286 11.06 -5.81 25.31
CA ALA A 286 11.60 -6.22 26.60
C ALA A 286 12.14 -7.66 26.58
N GLY A 287 11.40 -8.60 26.00
CA GLY A 287 11.85 -9.97 25.76
C GLY A 287 13.09 -10.05 24.84
N ALA A 288 13.14 -9.21 23.81
CA ALA A 288 14.31 -9.09 22.94
C ALA A 288 15.55 -8.56 23.71
N LEU A 289 15.39 -7.50 24.51
CA LEU A 289 16.45 -6.96 25.37
C LEU A 289 16.98 -8.01 26.36
N GLN A 290 16.09 -8.81 26.95
CA GLN A 290 16.48 -9.90 27.84
C GLN A 290 17.36 -10.94 27.12
N ALA A 291 16.98 -11.36 25.91
CA ALA A 291 17.76 -12.30 25.11
C ALA A 291 19.13 -11.74 24.67
N ILE A 292 19.18 -10.45 24.29
CA ILE A 292 20.41 -9.78 23.85
C ILE A 292 21.42 -9.66 25.01
N SER A 293 20.95 -9.32 26.22
CA SER A 293 21.81 -9.09 27.40
C SER A 293 22.74 -10.27 27.75
N ALA A 294 22.32 -11.51 27.49
CA ALA A 294 23.11 -12.72 27.74
C ALA A 294 24.32 -12.88 26.80
N SER A 295 24.32 -12.22 25.64
CA SER A 295 25.42 -12.25 24.64
C SER A 295 26.40 -11.07 24.76
N ALA A 296 26.03 -10.04 25.54
CA ALA A 296 26.58 -8.69 25.45
C ALA A 296 27.94 -8.44 26.10
N ALA A 297 28.44 -9.34 26.97
CA ALA A 297 29.47 -9.00 27.96
C ALA A 297 30.79 -8.45 27.39
N SER A 298 31.22 -8.95 26.22
CA SER A 298 32.43 -8.47 25.52
C SER A 298 32.24 -7.07 24.91
N ALA A 299 31.07 -6.80 24.33
CA ALA A 299 30.70 -5.51 23.75
C ALA A 299 30.56 -4.42 24.81
N VAL A 300 29.90 -4.72 25.94
CA VAL A 300 29.82 -3.83 27.12
C VAL A 300 31.22 -3.46 27.61
N ALA A 301 32.11 -4.45 27.71
CA ALA A 301 33.48 -4.23 28.13
C ALA A 301 34.34 -3.47 27.08
N GLN A 302 33.93 -3.38 25.82
CA GLN A 302 34.59 -2.54 24.80
C GLN A 302 34.11 -1.08 24.91
N ALA A 303 32.81 -0.86 25.10
CA ALA A 303 32.23 0.48 25.27
C ALA A 303 32.82 1.21 26.49
N ALA A 304 32.94 0.51 27.63
CA ALA A 304 33.49 1.05 28.89
C ALA A 304 34.98 1.48 28.85
N ARG A 305 35.68 1.33 27.70
CA ARG A 305 37.12 1.60 27.56
C ARG A 305 37.50 2.52 26.39
N SER A 306 36.54 3.07 25.65
CA SER A 306 36.79 3.60 24.29
C SER A 306 36.22 4.97 23.94
N ALA A 307 35.79 5.77 24.92
CA ALA A 307 35.35 7.15 24.65
C ALA A 307 36.55 8.06 24.34
N ASP A 308 36.51 8.75 23.20
CA ASP A 308 37.51 9.75 22.82
C ASP A 308 37.25 11.13 23.48
N GLU A 309 38.09 12.12 23.18
CA GLU A 309 37.92 13.50 23.67
C GLU A 309 36.59 14.14 23.21
N ASN A 310 36.01 13.65 22.12
CA ASN A 310 34.70 14.05 21.58
C ASN A 310 33.55 13.18 22.12
N LYS A 311 33.78 12.39 23.19
CA LYS A 311 32.78 11.51 23.83
C LYS A 311 32.16 10.51 22.86
N THR A 312 32.90 10.12 21.82
CA THR A 312 32.47 9.15 20.81
C THR A 312 33.19 7.82 21.06
N VAL A 313 32.45 6.71 21.02
CA VAL A 313 33.02 5.36 21.14
C VAL A 313 33.12 4.68 19.77
N SER A 314 34.17 3.90 19.55
CA SER A 314 34.36 3.15 18.30
C SER A 314 34.06 1.67 18.47
N TYR A 315 33.11 1.15 17.71
CA TYR A 315 32.82 -0.27 17.62
C TYR A 315 33.55 -0.89 16.42
N THR A 316 34.39 -1.87 16.72
CA THR A 316 35.05 -2.73 15.73
C THR A 316 34.56 -4.15 15.96
N PRO A 317 33.89 -4.79 14.98
CA PRO A 317 33.36 -6.14 15.17
C PRO A 317 34.45 -7.17 15.43
N ASN A 318 34.29 -7.97 16.47
CA ASN A 318 35.26 -8.97 16.88
C ASN A 318 35.13 -10.26 16.04
N GLY A 319 35.58 -10.22 14.78
CA GLY A 319 35.51 -11.39 13.90
C GLY A 319 36.47 -11.34 12.70
N PRO A 320 37.11 -12.48 12.33
CA PRO A 320 37.92 -12.54 11.11
C PRO A 320 37.04 -12.38 9.86
N GLY A 321 37.53 -11.61 8.89
CA GLY A 321 36.91 -11.51 7.55
C GLY A 321 35.70 -10.59 7.44
N GLY A 322 35.52 -9.61 8.35
CA GLY A 322 34.45 -8.62 8.23
C GLY A 322 33.07 -9.18 8.57
N LYS A 323 32.94 -9.91 9.68
CA LYS A 323 31.63 -10.34 10.19
C LYS A 323 31.12 -9.39 11.27
N LEU A 324 29.87 -8.96 11.13
CA LEU A 324 29.15 -8.12 12.09
C LEU A 324 28.00 -8.95 12.69
N VAL A 325 28.06 -9.23 13.99
CA VAL A 325 26.96 -9.89 14.71
C VAL A 325 26.00 -8.81 15.23
N GLY A 326 24.74 -8.93 14.82
CA GLY A 326 23.68 -7.96 15.06
C GLY A 326 23.41 -7.72 16.54
N SER A 327 23.21 -8.79 17.32
CA SER A 327 22.97 -8.69 18.77
C SER A 327 24.14 -8.06 19.53
N ASP A 328 25.37 -8.29 19.10
CA ASP A 328 26.58 -7.72 19.72
C ASP A 328 26.65 -6.22 19.44
N PHE A 329 26.32 -5.81 18.20
CA PHE A 329 26.15 -4.41 17.83
C PHE A 329 25.03 -3.74 18.63
N THR A 330 23.84 -4.37 18.74
CA THR A 330 22.71 -3.85 19.53
C THR A 330 23.12 -3.62 20.99
N SER A 331 23.84 -4.59 21.56
CA SER A 331 24.35 -4.53 22.93
C SER A 331 25.31 -3.35 23.12
N PHE A 332 26.25 -3.17 22.18
CA PHE A 332 27.19 -2.05 22.20
C PHE A 332 26.47 -0.71 22.08
N PHE A 333 25.56 -0.59 21.10
CA PHE A 333 24.77 0.63 20.87
C PHE A 333 23.97 1.00 22.11
N LEU A 334 23.18 0.07 22.67
CA LEU A 334 22.34 0.31 23.84
C LEU A 334 23.16 0.76 25.05
N THR A 335 24.30 0.11 25.30
CA THR A 335 25.23 0.49 26.39
C THR A 335 25.74 1.91 26.18
N SER A 336 26.15 2.24 24.95
CA SER A 336 26.72 3.54 24.61
C SER A 336 25.69 4.67 24.62
N ALA A 337 24.48 4.42 24.14
CA ALA A 337 23.38 5.39 24.11
C ALA A 337 22.81 5.66 25.51
N SER A 338 22.84 4.65 26.40
CA SER A 338 22.38 4.79 27.78
C SER A 338 23.36 5.56 28.68
N ASP A 339 24.63 5.68 28.28
CA ASP A 339 25.63 6.47 29.01
C ASP A 339 25.47 7.98 28.68
N PRO A 340 25.12 8.85 29.65
CA PRO A 340 24.97 10.29 29.40
C PRO A 340 26.31 11.00 29.14
N THR A 341 27.45 10.35 29.41
CA THR A 341 28.78 10.89 29.13
C THR A 341 29.24 10.67 27.69
N ILE A 342 28.67 9.69 26.99
CA ILE A 342 28.94 9.37 25.57
C ILE A 342 27.93 10.14 24.70
N SER A 343 28.36 10.81 23.64
CA SER A 343 27.51 11.54 22.68
C SER A 343 27.42 10.90 21.29
N GLY A 344 28.15 9.82 21.04
CA GLY A 344 28.01 9.08 19.78
C GLY A 344 28.77 7.75 19.76
N MET A 345 28.48 6.99 18.71
CA MET A 345 29.09 5.70 18.38
C MET A 345 29.50 5.73 16.91
N ARG A 346 30.70 5.21 16.60
CA ARG A 346 31.15 4.98 15.22
C ARG A 346 31.32 3.49 14.96
N LEU A 347 30.72 2.97 13.89
CA LEU A 347 31.13 1.69 13.32
C LEU A 347 32.42 1.92 12.54
N ALA A 348 33.46 1.13 12.82
CA ALA A 348 34.72 1.21 12.07
C ALA A 348 34.46 1.02 10.55
N PRO A 349 35.02 1.84 9.65
CA PRO A 349 34.82 1.69 8.21
C PRO A 349 35.24 0.28 7.72
N GLY A 350 34.47 -0.31 6.81
CA GLY A 350 34.75 -1.66 6.32
C GLY A 350 33.57 -2.32 5.61
N ASN A 351 33.85 -3.48 5.01
CA ASN A 351 32.84 -4.34 4.40
C ASN A 351 32.42 -5.41 5.42
N TYR A 352 31.14 -5.43 5.76
CA TYR A 352 30.57 -6.29 6.79
C TYR A 352 29.49 -7.20 6.23
N THR A 353 29.71 -8.51 6.31
CA THR A 353 28.61 -9.47 6.28
C THR A 353 27.93 -9.46 7.64
N VAL A 354 26.66 -9.08 7.65
CA VAL A 354 25.87 -8.86 8.86
C VAL A 354 24.98 -10.05 9.11
N ASN A 355 25.23 -10.74 10.21
CA ASN A 355 24.35 -11.79 10.74
C ASN A 355 23.44 -11.15 11.82
N PRO A 356 22.14 -11.46 11.90
CA PRO A 356 21.25 -10.86 12.90
C PRO A 356 21.59 -11.27 14.35
N GLY A 357 22.27 -12.39 14.58
CA GLY A 357 22.48 -12.95 15.92
C GLY A 357 21.15 -13.23 16.61
N ALA A 358 20.99 -12.76 17.84
CA ALA A 358 19.76 -12.88 18.61
C ALA A 358 18.63 -11.91 18.19
N ASN A 359 18.89 -10.94 17.29
CA ASN A 359 17.87 -9.96 16.87
C ASN A 359 16.73 -10.67 16.09
N PRO A 360 15.45 -10.52 16.49
CA PRO A 360 14.35 -11.29 15.90
C PRO A 360 13.99 -10.84 14.49
N ASP A 361 13.86 -9.53 14.25
CA ASP A 361 13.18 -9.00 13.05
C ASP A 361 14.04 -8.12 12.13
N SER A 362 15.28 -7.79 12.54
CA SER A 362 16.24 -7.06 11.69
C SER A 362 17.68 -7.44 12.03
N HIS A 363 18.63 -7.03 11.19
CA HIS A 363 20.05 -7.30 11.41
C HIS A 363 20.64 -6.40 12.48
N LEU A 364 20.40 -5.09 12.39
CA LEU A 364 20.91 -4.10 13.34
C LEU A 364 19.75 -3.47 14.10
N TRP A 365 19.73 -3.64 15.42
CA TRP A 365 18.76 -2.99 16.31
C TRP A 365 19.39 -1.76 16.94
N ILE A 366 18.68 -0.64 16.84
CA ILE A 366 19.03 0.69 17.35
C ILE A 366 17.90 1.03 18.32
N LEU A 367 17.91 0.34 19.46
CA LEU A 367 16.93 0.52 20.52
C LEU A 367 17.36 1.64 21.47
N CYS A 368 16.48 2.59 21.68
CA CYS A 368 16.56 3.48 22.83
C CYS A 368 15.64 2.98 23.95
N ASN A 369 15.95 3.34 25.19
CA ASN A 369 15.14 2.92 26.34
C ASN A 369 13.87 3.80 26.43
N PRO A 370 12.64 3.25 26.28
CA PRO A 370 11.42 4.04 26.38
C PRO A 370 11.14 4.54 27.81
N ASP A 371 11.63 3.84 28.84
CA ASP A 371 11.49 4.23 30.25
C ASP A 371 12.51 5.30 30.67
N ILE A 372 13.64 5.39 29.95
CA ILE A 372 14.71 6.37 30.16
C ILE A 372 15.08 7.00 28.81
N PRO A 373 14.17 7.78 28.19
CA PRO A 373 14.39 8.34 26.86
C PRO A 373 15.49 9.40 26.94
N ARG A 374 16.58 9.14 26.22
CA ARG A 374 17.74 10.04 26.14
C ARG A 374 17.32 11.40 25.56
N GLN A 375 17.44 12.47 26.35
CA GLN A 375 17.06 13.83 25.92
C GLN A 375 18.18 14.56 25.17
N THR A 376 19.44 14.12 25.34
CA THR A 376 20.61 14.67 24.65
C THR A 376 20.83 13.96 23.31
N PRO A 377 21.19 14.68 22.23
CA PRO A 377 21.50 14.07 20.95
C PRO A 377 22.51 12.92 21.04
N PHE A 378 22.39 11.96 20.12
CA PHE A 378 23.32 10.85 19.95
C PHE A 378 23.52 10.54 18.47
N VAL A 379 24.77 10.41 18.03
CA VAL A 379 25.10 10.11 16.63
C VAL A 379 25.64 8.69 16.50
N LEU A 380 25.02 7.88 15.65
CA LEU A 380 25.55 6.63 15.10
C LEU A 380 26.15 6.91 13.72
N ASP A 381 27.48 6.92 13.64
CA ASP A 381 28.25 7.14 12.41
C ASP A 381 28.62 5.79 11.78
N LEU A 382 28.05 5.54 10.59
CA LEU A 382 28.30 4.36 9.75
C LEU A 382 29.25 4.69 8.59
N GLY A 383 29.85 5.88 8.57
CA GLY A 383 30.58 6.44 7.43
C GLY A 383 31.72 5.55 6.94
N GLY A 384 31.64 5.13 5.67
CA GLY A 384 32.61 4.21 5.04
C GLY A 384 32.29 2.73 5.24
N SER A 385 31.08 2.38 5.67
CA SER A 385 30.64 0.99 5.83
C SER A 385 29.90 0.46 4.58
N VAL A 386 30.15 -0.80 4.23
CA VAL A 386 29.30 -1.60 3.35
C VAL A 386 28.67 -2.71 4.18
N LEU A 387 27.34 -2.80 4.21
CA LEU A 387 26.58 -3.73 5.04
C LEU A 387 25.83 -4.74 4.17
N ILE A 388 26.18 -6.02 4.30
CA ILE A 388 25.63 -7.12 3.50
C ILE A 388 24.77 -7.99 4.44
N PHE A 389 23.46 -7.82 4.37
CA PHE A 389 22.49 -8.50 5.25
C PHE A 389 22.24 -9.94 4.79
N GLU A 390 22.56 -10.93 5.64
CA GLU A 390 22.50 -12.37 5.28
C GLU A 390 21.06 -12.91 5.10
N ASP A 391 20.07 -12.38 5.82
CA ASP A 391 18.70 -12.92 5.86
C ASP A 391 17.67 -11.95 5.25
N GLN A 392 17.26 -12.16 4.00
CA GLN A 392 16.24 -11.33 3.34
C GLN A 392 14.90 -11.23 4.07
N MET A 393 14.59 -12.13 5.01
CA MET A 393 13.35 -12.10 5.80
C MET A 393 13.45 -11.19 7.04
N LYS A 394 14.61 -10.60 7.32
CA LYS A 394 14.84 -9.63 8.39
C LYS A 394 15.25 -8.28 7.82
N ALA A 395 14.76 -7.19 8.40
CA ALA A 395 15.08 -5.85 7.91
C ALA A 395 16.59 -5.55 8.05
N GLY A 396 17.10 -4.55 7.33
CA GLY A 396 18.48 -4.10 7.54
C GLY A 396 18.65 -3.48 8.93
N PHE A 397 17.81 -2.49 9.22
CA PHE A 397 17.79 -1.76 10.49
C PHE A 397 16.41 -1.81 11.14
N PHE A 398 16.38 -1.84 12.48
CA PHE A 398 15.21 -1.48 13.27
C PHE A 398 15.63 -0.43 14.30
N ILE A 399 15.08 0.77 14.15
CA ILE A 399 15.20 1.88 15.09
C ILE A 399 13.87 1.94 15.86
N SER A 400 13.92 2.08 17.18
CA SER A 400 12.70 2.10 18.00
C SER A 400 12.87 2.95 19.25
N ASP A 401 11.82 3.73 19.52
CA ASP A 401 11.61 4.52 20.73
C ASP A 401 12.75 5.54 20.99
N CYS A 402 13.45 5.95 19.92
CA CYS A 402 14.58 6.87 19.99
C CYS A 402 14.16 8.34 19.93
N VAL A 403 14.85 9.17 20.71
CA VAL A 403 14.64 10.63 20.76
C VAL A 403 15.94 11.31 20.37
N SER A 404 15.90 12.14 19.32
CA SER A 404 17.03 12.96 18.86
C SER A 404 18.30 12.15 18.54
N VAL A 405 18.13 10.96 17.94
CA VAL A 405 19.23 10.12 17.43
C VAL A 405 19.46 10.40 15.95
N GLU A 406 20.72 10.46 15.52
CA GLU A 406 21.11 10.52 14.11
C GLU A 406 21.80 9.21 13.70
N VAL A 407 21.31 8.53 12.66
CA VAL A 407 21.95 7.38 12.02
C VAL A 407 22.47 7.85 10.67
N ARG A 408 23.78 8.06 10.55
CA ARG A 408 24.39 8.73 9.38
C ARG A 408 25.41 7.90 8.62
N GLY A 409 25.40 8.07 7.31
CA GLY A 409 26.39 7.54 6.37
C GLY A 409 27.56 8.51 6.10
N PRO A 410 28.19 8.43 4.91
CA PRO A 410 27.81 7.60 3.77
C PRO A 410 28.01 6.11 4.06
N ALA A 411 26.96 5.31 3.89
CA ALA A 411 27.01 3.86 4.04
C ALA A 411 26.18 3.17 2.94
N ARG A 412 26.69 2.07 2.40
CA ARG A 412 25.99 1.25 1.40
C ARG A 412 25.47 -0.03 2.06
N ALA A 413 24.20 -0.37 1.88
CA ALA A 413 23.59 -1.51 2.54
C ALA A 413 22.69 -2.31 1.58
N TYR A 414 22.68 -3.64 1.66
CA TYR A 414 21.85 -4.48 0.80
C TYR A 414 21.73 -5.91 1.35
N HIS A 415 20.67 -6.61 0.99
CA HIS A 415 20.54 -8.04 1.26
C HIS A 415 21.37 -8.87 0.28
N SER A 416 22.00 -9.95 0.77
CA SER A 416 22.85 -10.83 -0.05
C SER A 416 22.09 -11.60 -1.13
N SER A 417 20.76 -11.71 -1.00
CA SER A 417 19.86 -12.26 -2.01
C SER A 417 18.89 -11.20 -2.51
N ILE A 418 18.53 -11.30 -3.79
CA ILE A 418 17.57 -10.39 -4.42
C ILE A 418 16.15 -10.81 -3.99
N PRO A 419 15.33 -9.93 -3.39
CA PRO A 419 14.04 -10.30 -2.81
C PRO A 419 12.87 -10.25 -3.82
N PHE A 420 13.17 -10.08 -5.10
CA PHE A 420 12.23 -10.01 -6.23
C PHE A 420 12.80 -10.75 -7.44
N THR A 421 11.94 -10.99 -8.43
CA THR A 421 12.28 -11.76 -9.62
C THR A 421 12.01 -10.98 -10.90
N GLN A 422 12.71 -11.34 -11.96
CA GLN A 422 12.47 -10.80 -13.30
C GLN A 422 12.72 -11.87 -14.37
N GLY A 423 12.15 -11.66 -15.56
CA GLY A 423 12.26 -12.57 -16.68
C GLY A 423 11.97 -11.89 -18.02
N THR A 424 12.19 -12.62 -19.11
CA THR A 424 11.83 -12.20 -20.47
C THR A 424 10.53 -12.88 -20.89
N VAL A 425 9.61 -12.14 -21.51
CA VAL A 425 8.41 -12.70 -22.13
C VAL A 425 8.81 -13.48 -23.39
N THR A 426 8.64 -14.80 -23.38
CA THR A 426 9.03 -15.71 -24.48
C THR A 426 7.87 -16.04 -25.41
N ALA A 427 6.62 -15.96 -24.95
CA ALA A 427 5.43 -16.16 -25.77
C ALA A 427 4.24 -15.35 -25.23
N ILE A 428 3.33 -14.96 -26.13
CA ILE A 428 2.07 -14.28 -25.80
C ILE A 428 0.94 -14.93 -26.58
N SER A 429 -0.17 -15.19 -25.90
CA SER A 429 -1.47 -15.44 -26.52
C SER A 429 -2.45 -14.34 -26.10
N ASN A 430 -3.07 -13.72 -27.10
CA ASN A 430 -4.23 -12.84 -26.95
C ASN A 430 -5.48 -13.44 -27.63
N ASP A 431 -5.49 -14.76 -27.83
CA ASP A 431 -6.56 -15.51 -28.50
C ASP A 431 -7.59 -16.05 -27.49
N GLN A 432 -8.88 -15.84 -27.75
CA GLN A 432 -9.96 -16.22 -26.82
C GLN A 432 -10.17 -17.75 -26.72
N HIS A 433 -9.79 -18.52 -27.73
CA HIS A 433 -9.88 -19.99 -27.74
C HIS A 433 -8.67 -20.65 -27.07
N GLN A 434 -7.48 -20.07 -27.21
CA GLN A 434 -6.24 -20.54 -26.56
C GLN A 434 -6.06 -19.97 -25.14
N GLY A 435 -6.84 -18.93 -24.80
CA GLY A 435 -6.76 -18.19 -23.54
C GLY A 435 -5.73 -17.06 -23.60
N TYR A 436 -5.94 -16.04 -22.76
CA TYR A 436 -5.01 -14.91 -22.65
C TYR A 436 -3.88 -15.27 -21.69
N TYR A 437 -2.64 -15.27 -22.18
CA TYR A 437 -1.47 -15.56 -21.34
C TYR A 437 -0.16 -14.97 -21.87
N TRP A 438 0.77 -14.77 -20.95
CA TRP A 438 2.20 -14.55 -21.23
C TRP A 438 2.99 -15.74 -20.68
N GLU A 439 4.00 -16.19 -21.42
CA GLU A 439 5.04 -17.09 -20.91
C GLU A 439 6.30 -16.28 -20.64
N VAL A 440 6.88 -16.46 -19.46
CA VAL A 440 8.03 -15.69 -18.98
C VAL A 440 9.10 -16.66 -18.52
N GLN A 441 10.29 -16.54 -19.10
CA GLN A 441 11.49 -17.24 -18.67
C GLN A 441 12.22 -16.38 -17.64
N ILE A 442 12.39 -16.89 -16.42
CA ILE A 442 13.08 -16.18 -15.33
C ILE A 442 14.58 -16.06 -15.64
N HIS A 443 15.14 -14.90 -15.36
CA HIS A 443 16.57 -14.62 -15.54
C HIS A 443 17.42 -15.39 -14.52
N GLU A 444 18.59 -15.84 -14.95
CA GLU A 444 19.52 -16.54 -14.07
C GLU A 444 19.98 -15.63 -12.91
N GLY A 445 20.09 -16.18 -11.70
CA GLY A 445 20.45 -15.43 -10.49
C GLY A 445 19.27 -14.74 -9.80
N PHE A 446 18.08 -14.71 -10.41
CA PHE A 446 16.85 -14.24 -9.77
C PHE A 446 16.04 -15.40 -9.16
N PRO A 447 15.34 -15.21 -8.03
CA PRO A 447 14.52 -16.24 -7.40
C PRO A 447 13.39 -16.70 -8.33
N ALA A 448 13.28 -18.01 -8.58
CA ALA A 448 12.20 -18.58 -9.39
C ALA A 448 11.09 -19.20 -8.53
N ASP A 449 11.32 -19.42 -7.24
CA ASP A 449 10.43 -20.07 -6.28
C ASP A 449 9.33 -19.15 -5.73
N THR A 450 9.54 -17.83 -5.76
CA THR A 450 8.59 -16.82 -5.29
C THR A 450 7.41 -16.57 -6.24
N VAL A 451 7.56 -16.95 -7.52
CA VAL A 451 6.63 -16.65 -8.63
C VAL A 451 5.22 -17.23 -8.41
N VAL A 452 5.14 -18.47 -7.96
CA VAL A 452 3.88 -19.22 -7.74
C VAL A 452 3.66 -19.39 -6.23
N GLY A 453 2.46 -19.05 -5.77
CA GLY A 453 2.07 -19.25 -4.36
C GLY A 453 1.85 -20.73 -4.01
N PRO A 454 1.79 -21.09 -2.71
CA PRO A 454 1.52 -22.46 -2.27
C PRO A 454 0.19 -23.06 -2.77
N ASP A 455 -0.75 -22.19 -3.16
CA ASP A 455 -2.08 -22.49 -3.69
C ASP A 455 -2.14 -22.56 -5.24
N GLY A 456 -1.07 -22.17 -5.93
CA GLY A 456 -1.04 -22.02 -7.39
C GLY A 456 -1.74 -20.76 -7.92
N SER A 457 -2.24 -19.86 -7.06
CA SER A 457 -3.09 -18.72 -7.43
C SER A 457 -2.65 -17.40 -6.81
N LYS A 458 -1.44 -16.94 -7.15
CA LYS A 458 -1.09 -15.52 -6.93
C LYS A 458 -1.68 -14.63 -8.02
N LYS A 459 -2.62 -13.77 -7.64
CA LYS A 459 -2.81 -12.46 -8.28
C LYS A 459 -1.72 -11.53 -7.75
N ASP A 460 -0.97 -10.92 -8.65
CA ASP A 460 0.08 -9.95 -8.33
C ASP A 460 0.47 -9.22 -9.63
N PHE A 461 1.13 -8.07 -9.50
CA PHE A 461 1.42 -7.14 -10.59
C PHE A 461 2.64 -7.59 -11.39
N LEU A 462 2.48 -7.72 -12.71
CA LEU A 462 3.62 -7.88 -13.63
C LEU A 462 4.02 -6.50 -14.12
N MET A 463 5.20 -6.04 -13.69
CA MET A 463 5.76 -4.75 -14.04
C MET A 463 6.59 -4.93 -15.31
N ARG A 464 6.17 -4.31 -16.42
CA ARG A 464 6.75 -4.54 -17.75
C ARG A 464 7.75 -3.45 -18.11
N PHE A 465 8.92 -3.86 -18.59
CA PHE A 465 10.02 -2.98 -18.98
C PHE A 465 10.40 -3.22 -20.43
N ASP A 466 10.69 -2.15 -21.16
CA ASP A 466 11.34 -2.25 -22.47
C ASP A 466 12.80 -2.73 -22.27
N PRO A 467 13.27 -3.75 -23.03
CA PRO A 467 14.57 -4.36 -22.80
C PRO A 467 15.75 -3.50 -23.30
N GLN A 468 15.51 -2.41 -24.04
CA GLN A 468 16.55 -1.50 -24.52
C GLN A 468 16.70 -0.29 -23.61
N SER A 469 15.59 0.34 -23.22
CA SER A 469 15.62 1.52 -22.33
C SER A 469 15.68 1.16 -20.84
N LEU A 470 15.28 -0.08 -20.48
CA LEU A 470 15.10 -0.54 -19.10
C LEU A 470 14.06 0.28 -18.31
N GLN A 471 13.16 0.96 -19.01
CA GLN A 471 12.08 1.75 -18.43
C GLN A 471 10.73 1.05 -18.60
N MET A 472 9.79 1.34 -17.70
CA MET A 472 8.39 1.02 -17.95
C MET A 472 7.88 1.84 -19.14
N PRO A 473 7.16 1.23 -20.11
CA PRO A 473 6.59 1.94 -21.24
C PRO A 473 5.56 3.00 -20.81
N ASP A 474 5.43 4.06 -21.62
CA ASP A 474 4.44 5.12 -21.40
C ASP A 474 3.01 4.55 -21.38
N ASN A 475 2.12 5.19 -20.59
CA ASN A 475 0.71 4.82 -20.46
C ASN A 475 0.53 3.30 -20.22
N TYR A 476 1.36 2.71 -19.36
CA TYR A 476 1.29 1.30 -18.96
C TYR A 476 0.49 1.13 -17.67
N TYR A 477 -0.29 0.06 -17.58
CA TYR A 477 -0.86 -0.45 -16.31
C TYR A 477 -0.35 -1.88 -16.14
N ASP A 478 -0.09 -2.27 -14.90
CA ASP A 478 0.39 -3.62 -14.60
C ASP A 478 -0.53 -4.72 -15.15
N ALA A 479 0.07 -5.73 -15.76
CA ALA A 479 -0.68 -6.92 -16.15
C ALA A 479 -0.96 -7.75 -14.89
N ILE A 480 -2.23 -7.80 -14.44
CA ILE A 480 -2.64 -8.55 -13.24
C ILE A 480 -2.99 -9.98 -13.64
N SER A 481 -2.07 -10.93 -13.40
CA SER A 481 -2.31 -12.35 -13.69
C SER A 481 -3.41 -12.92 -12.80
N THR A 482 -4.39 -13.63 -13.35
CA THR A 482 -5.41 -14.36 -12.56
C THR A 482 -5.00 -15.78 -12.21
N ARG A 483 -4.03 -16.35 -12.93
CA ARG A 483 -3.40 -17.65 -12.58
C ARG A 483 -1.92 -17.67 -12.98
N ARG A 484 -1.12 -18.47 -12.27
CA ARG A 484 0.30 -18.75 -12.57
C ARG A 484 0.54 -20.25 -12.62
N THR A 485 1.34 -20.72 -13.57
CA THR A 485 1.70 -22.14 -13.67
C THR A 485 3.14 -22.28 -14.12
N LYS A 486 3.93 -23.12 -13.43
CA LYS A 486 5.27 -23.48 -13.90
C LYS A 486 5.14 -24.41 -15.11
N ILE A 487 5.73 -24.03 -16.24
CA ILE A 487 5.67 -24.81 -17.49
C ILE A 487 7.02 -25.43 -17.88
N ALA A 488 8.13 -24.86 -17.40
CA ALA A 488 9.46 -25.46 -17.52
C ALA A 488 10.28 -25.26 -16.22
N SER A 489 11.21 -26.18 -15.95
CA SER A 489 12.10 -26.10 -14.78
C SER A 489 13.54 -25.69 -15.10
N SER A 490 13.99 -25.81 -16.35
CA SER A 490 15.34 -25.42 -16.78
C SER A 490 15.31 -24.98 -18.25
N PRO A 491 15.43 -23.67 -18.54
CA PRO A 491 15.32 -22.56 -17.59
C PRO A 491 13.94 -22.53 -16.90
N PRO A 492 13.80 -21.91 -15.71
CA PRO A 492 12.50 -21.79 -15.06
C PRO A 492 11.56 -20.87 -15.87
N THR A 493 10.49 -21.44 -16.41
CA THR A 493 9.51 -20.70 -17.22
C THR A 493 8.12 -20.85 -16.65
N TYR A 494 7.39 -19.73 -16.57
CA TYR A 494 6.06 -19.64 -15.99
C TYR A 494 5.07 -19.05 -16.99
N ARG A 495 3.87 -19.64 -17.04
CA ARG A 495 2.72 -19.08 -17.74
C ARG A 495 1.88 -18.26 -16.77
N PHE A 496 1.64 -17.01 -17.11
CA PHE A 496 0.74 -16.08 -16.44
C PHE A 496 -0.52 -15.95 -17.28
N SER A 497 -1.67 -16.36 -16.76
CA SER A 497 -2.97 -16.24 -17.44
C SER A 497 -3.72 -15.01 -16.98
N PHE A 498 -4.55 -14.46 -17.87
CA PHE A 498 -5.34 -13.25 -17.66
C PHE A 498 -6.81 -13.47 -18.05
N ASP A 499 -7.72 -12.69 -17.46
CA ASP A 499 -9.15 -12.74 -17.81
C ASP A 499 -9.46 -11.95 -19.10
N VAL A 500 -8.57 -11.01 -19.47
CA VAL A 500 -8.65 -10.17 -20.68
C VAL A 500 -7.31 -10.12 -21.42
N ALA A 501 -7.36 -9.93 -22.74
CA ALA A 501 -6.18 -9.83 -23.60
C ALA A 501 -5.25 -8.69 -23.16
N GLN A 502 -3.96 -8.99 -23.03
CA GLN A 502 -2.90 -8.04 -22.64
C GLN A 502 -2.21 -7.53 -23.91
N VAL A 503 -2.94 -6.72 -24.69
CA VAL A 503 -2.56 -6.33 -26.07
C VAL A 503 -1.31 -5.44 -26.15
N ALA A 504 -0.90 -4.80 -25.06
CA ALA A 504 0.27 -3.94 -25.03
C ALA A 504 1.62 -4.71 -24.95
N GLY A 505 1.61 -5.94 -24.44
CA GLY A 505 2.82 -6.74 -24.21
C GLY A 505 3.41 -7.31 -25.50
N LYS A 506 4.74 -7.42 -25.56
CA LYS A 506 5.49 -7.97 -26.69
C LYS A 506 6.37 -9.14 -26.24
N VAL A 507 6.62 -10.09 -27.14
CA VAL A 507 7.67 -11.08 -26.95
C VAL A 507 9.02 -10.36 -26.97
N GLY A 508 9.88 -10.64 -26.00
CA GLY A 508 11.12 -9.92 -25.74
C GLY A 508 11.03 -8.83 -24.66
N ASP A 509 9.82 -8.37 -24.28
CA ASP A 509 9.66 -7.46 -23.13
C ASP A 509 10.22 -8.12 -21.86
N TYR A 510 10.86 -7.32 -21.01
CA TYR A 510 11.20 -7.76 -19.66
C TYR A 510 10.00 -7.57 -18.73
N VAL A 511 9.88 -8.44 -17.73
CA VAL A 511 8.92 -8.28 -16.63
C VAL A 511 9.61 -8.49 -15.30
N ALA A 512 9.30 -7.65 -14.31
CA ALA A 512 9.64 -7.85 -12.91
C ALA A 512 8.38 -8.17 -12.10
N LEU A 513 8.55 -8.92 -11.01
CA LEU A 513 7.49 -9.24 -10.07
C LEU A 513 7.98 -9.07 -8.64
N ARG A 514 7.06 -8.63 -7.78
CA ARG A 514 7.26 -8.58 -6.33
C ARG A 514 7.55 -9.97 -5.79
N GLY A 515 8.52 -10.08 -4.89
CA GLY A 515 8.90 -11.34 -4.27
C GLY A 515 8.57 -11.38 -2.78
N LYS A 516 9.58 -11.63 -1.95
CA LYS A 516 9.47 -11.72 -0.49
C LYS A 516 10.72 -11.13 0.14
N GLY A 517 10.54 -10.45 1.26
CA GLY A 517 11.61 -10.07 2.17
C GLY A 517 11.08 -9.11 3.23
N ALA A 518 12.00 -8.39 3.87
CA ALA A 518 11.70 -7.36 4.87
C ALA A 518 12.06 -5.94 4.37
N HIS A 519 11.73 -4.94 5.19
CA HIS A 519 12.04 -3.53 4.93
C HIS A 519 13.57 -3.26 4.94
N GLY A 520 14.00 -2.15 4.36
CA GLY A 520 15.38 -1.68 4.49
C GLY A 520 15.65 -1.17 5.90
N ILE A 521 14.90 -0.14 6.29
CA ILE A 521 14.93 0.52 7.58
C ILE A 521 13.51 0.53 8.14
N MET A 522 13.32 -0.06 9.33
CA MET A 522 12.09 0.08 10.11
C MET A 522 12.33 1.10 11.23
N MET A 523 11.39 2.02 11.42
CA MET A 523 11.36 3.01 12.49
C MET A 523 10.02 2.92 13.24
N LYS A 524 10.04 3.19 14.55
CA LYS A 524 8.87 3.04 15.41
C LYS A 524 8.93 3.97 16.62
N ASN A 525 7.89 4.78 16.84
CA ASN A 525 7.80 5.72 17.97
C ASN A 525 8.95 6.74 18.05
N ASP A 526 9.71 6.90 16.98
CA ASP A 526 10.91 7.75 16.97
C ASP A 526 10.54 9.24 16.92
N THR A 527 11.27 10.08 17.66
CA THR A 527 11.02 11.52 17.79
C THR A 527 12.26 12.34 17.48
N ARG A 528 12.18 13.20 16.47
CA ARG A 528 13.32 13.99 15.95
C ARG A 528 14.53 13.14 15.58
N THR A 529 14.30 11.88 15.18
CA THR A 529 15.34 10.97 14.74
C THR A 529 15.65 11.23 13.26
N THR A 530 16.94 11.22 12.92
CA THR A 530 17.43 11.46 11.55
C THR A 530 18.08 10.21 10.99
N VAL A 531 17.73 9.83 9.77
CA VAL A 531 18.46 8.84 8.97
C VAL A 531 19.04 9.56 7.76
N SER A 532 20.36 9.53 7.61
CA SER A 532 21.05 10.32 6.58
C SER A 532 22.12 9.56 5.80
N GLY A 533 22.22 9.83 4.49
CA GLY A 533 23.30 9.32 3.64
C GLY A 533 23.37 7.79 3.51
N ILE A 534 22.26 7.07 3.66
CA ILE A 534 22.20 5.62 3.50
C ILE A 534 21.80 5.25 2.06
N THR A 535 22.65 4.52 1.36
CA THR A 535 22.36 3.94 0.04
C THR A 535 21.92 2.48 0.18
N MET A 536 20.73 2.13 -0.30
CA MET A 536 20.24 0.75 -0.36
C MET A 536 19.89 0.26 -1.76
N HIS A 537 19.99 -1.06 -1.90
CA HIS A 537 19.56 -1.85 -3.05
C HIS A 537 18.83 -3.11 -2.58
N ASN A 538 18.07 -3.75 -3.47
CA ASN A 538 17.48 -5.08 -3.25
C ASN A 538 16.62 -5.16 -1.97
N VAL A 539 15.70 -4.21 -1.78
CA VAL A 539 14.89 -4.13 -0.56
C VAL A 539 13.62 -4.99 -0.65
N GLY A 540 13.33 -5.75 0.41
CA GLY A 540 12.29 -6.77 0.42
C GLY A 540 10.85 -6.29 0.59
N VAL A 541 10.62 -5.05 1.09
CA VAL A 541 9.31 -4.38 1.11
C VAL A 541 9.51 -2.89 0.85
N PHE A 542 9.50 -2.05 1.90
CA PHE A 542 9.73 -0.60 1.86
C PHE A 542 11.20 -0.28 2.12
N PHE A 543 11.76 0.75 1.48
CA PHE A 543 13.12 1.22 1.81
C PHE A 543 13.20 1.77 3.23
N ILE A 544 12.33 2.73 3.56
CA ILE A 544 12.15 3.22 4.92
C ILE A 544 10.66 3.12 5.26
N ILE A 545 10.33 2.54 6.42
CA ILE A 545 9.00 2.68 7.01
C ILE A 545 9.09 3.32 8.39
N ASP A 546 8.36 4.41 8.60
CA ASP A 546 8.24 5.11 9.87
C ASP A 546 6.84 4.93 10.46
N TRP A 547 6.75 4.13 11.51
CA TRP A 547 5.54 3.97 12.31
C TRP A 547 5.54 4.96 13.47
N THR A 548 4.46 5.73 13.59
CA THR A 548 4.20 6.64 14.72
C THR A 548 5.27 7.71 15.01
N GLY A 549 6.08 8.03 14.00
CA GLY A 549 7.12 9.05 14.07
C GLY A 549 6.66 10.45 14.49
N ASN A 550 7.61 11.28 14.91
CA ASN A 550 7.33 12.61 15.43
C ASN A 550 8.43 13.59 15.02
N GLY A 551 8.30 14.17 13.82
CA GLY A 551 9.28 15.13 13.28
C GLY A 551 10.60 14.49 12.87
N ASN A 552 10.56 13.24 12.40
CA ASN A 552 11.74 12.51 11.91
C ASN A 552 12.23 13.08 10.57
N THR A 553 13.52 12.88 10.27
CA THR A 553 14.17 13.43 9.07
C THR A 553 14.86 12.33 8.24
N PHE A 554 14.57 12.30 6.95
CA PHE A 554 15.22 11.46 5.94
C PHE A 554 15.99 12.37 4.99
N LEU A 555 17.33 12.36 5.11
CA LEU A 555 18.21 13.30 4.44
C LEU A 555 19.22 12.58 3.52
N ASP A 556 19.24 12.93 2.23
CA ASP A 556 20.24 12.45 1.26
C ASP A 556 20.37 10.91 1.18
N ASN A 557 19.30 10.17 1.49
CA ASN A 557 19.27 8.71 1.36
C ASN A 557 19.01 8.31 -0.09
N THR A 558 19.46 7.12 -0.49
CA THR A 558 19.39 6.66 -1.87
C THR A 558 18.83 5.23 -1.95
N LEU A 559 17.71 5.05 -2.64
CA LEU A 559 17.21 3.75 -3.07
C LEU A 559 17.34 3.67 -4.59
N VAL A 560 18.15 2.73 -5.08
CA VAL A 560 18.33 2.48 -6.52
C VAL A 560 18.53 0.98 -6.78
N PRO A 561 18.24 0.48 -7.99
CA PRO A 561 18.54 -0.92 -8.34
C PRO A 561 20.00 -1.29 -8.08
N TRP A 562 20.24 -2.58 -7.88
CA TRP A 562 21.60 -3.08 -7.71
C TRP A 562 22.40 -2.88 -9.02
N PRO A 563 23.58 -2.21 -8.98
CA PRO A 563 24.25 -1.73 -10.19
C PRO A 563 24.99 -2.82 -10.97
N ASP A 564 25.41 -3.92 -10.34
CA ASP A 564 26.17 -4.96 -11.03
C ASP A 564 25.24 -6.00 -11.69
N PRO A 565 25.41 -6.34 -12.97
CA PRO A 565 24.53 -7.29 -13.65
C PRO A 565 24.61 -8.72 -13.09
N VAL A 566 23.45 -9.38 -13.03
CA VAL A 566 23.19 -10.66 -12.34
C VAL A 566 23.14 -11.84 -13.32
N GLY A 567 23.57 -13.02 -12.85
CA GLY A 567 23.59 -14.28 -13.62
C GLY A 567 24.70 -14.33 -14.69
N ALA A 568 24.88 -15.49 -15.33
CA ALA A 568 25.87 -15.65 -16.41
C ALA A 568 25.60 -14.73 -17.60
N ASN A 569 24.31 -14.49 -17.92
CA ASN A 569 23.88 -13.63 -19.02
C ASN A 569 23.97 -12.11 -18.72
N LYS A 570 24.47 -11.70 -17.53
CA LYS A 570 24.67 -10.28 -17.15
C LYS A 570 23.41 -9.43 -17.30
N MET A 571 22.33 -9.86 -16.66
CA MET A 571 21.05 -9.17 -16.69
C MET A 571 21.05 -7.97 -15.72
N PRO A 572 20.63 -6.77 -16.15
CA PRO A 572 20.49 -5.61 -15.26
C PRO A 572 19.33 -5.84 -14.27
N VAL A 573 19.46 -5.28 -13.07
CA VAL A 573 18.42 -5.35 -12.05
C VAL A 573 17.39 -4.24 -12.29
N LEU A 574 16.11 -4.61 -12.45
CA LEU A 574 15.06 -3.67 -12.89
C LEU A 574 14.35 -2.92 -11.75
N MET A 575 14.48 -3.38 -10.51
CA MET A 575 13.82 -2.81 -9.34
C MET A 575 14.81 -2.54 -8.21
N ALA A 576 14.45 -1.62 -7.31
CA ALA A 576 15.20 -1.35 -6.08
C ALA A 576 14.52 -1.94 -4.84
N SER A 577 13.18 -1.95 -4.82
CA SER A 577 12.35 -2.44 -3.72
C SER A 577 11.13 -3.22 -4.24
N ASN A 578 10.52 -4.05 -3.39
CA ASN A 578 9.24 -4.71 -3.68
C ASN A 578 8.03 -3.76 -3.59
N ALA A 579 8.10 -2.75 -2.74
CA ALA A 579 7.03 -1.78 -2.52
C ALA A 579 7.61 -0.35 -2.48
N ASP A 580 7.02 0.54 -1.68
CA ASP A 580 7.37 1.96 -1.61
C ASP A 580 8.86 2.25 -1.30
N GLY A 581 9.29 3.47 -1.60
CA GLY A 581 10.51 4.07 -1.07
C GLY A 581 10.38 4.40 0.41
N ILE A 582 9.92 5.61 0.72
CA ILE A 582 9.76 6.12 2.10
C ILE A 582 8.28 6.17 2.46
N HIS A 583 7.86 5.39 3.44
CA HIS A 583 6.46 5.21 3.83
C HIS A 583 6.24 5.61 5.30
N CYS A 584 5.53 6.71 5.54
CA CYS A 584 5.33 7.30 6.87
C CYS A 584 3.87 7.16 7.32
N LEU A 585 3.65 6.42 8.40
CA LEU A 585 2.32 6.01 8.86
C LEU A 585 2.11 6.41 10.33
N GLY A 586 1.07 7.21 10.59
CA GLY A 586 0.62 7.50 11.95
C GLY A 586 1.44 8.58 12.66
N ALA A 587 2.17 9.44 11.93
CA ALA A 587 3.09 10.41 12.54
C ALA A 587 2.35 11.58 13.24
N SER A 588 2.79 12.00 14.43
CA SER A 588 2.19 13.15 15.15
C SER A 588 2.68 14.51 14.67
N GLN A 589 3.90 14.55 14.14
CA GLN A 589 4.47 15.68 13.42
C GLN A 589 5.08 15.11 12.14
N GLY A 590 4.78 15.75 11.00
CA GLY A 590 5.18 15.28 9.68
C GLY A 590 6.68 15.08 9.51
N PRO A 591 7.07 14.13 8.65
CA PRO A 591 8.48 13.86 8.35
C PRO A 591 9.08 14.98 7.50
N ARG A 592 10.40 15.09 7.54
CA ARG A 592 11.21 15.94 6.68
C ARG A 592 11.98 15.06 5.71
N ILE A 593 11.60 15.06 4.43
CA ILE A 593 12.11 14.17 3.39
C ILE A 593 12.85 15.05 2.37
N ILE A 594 14.18 15.12 2.53
CA ILE A 594 15.03 16.13 1.90
C ILE A 594 16.15 15.46 1.10
N GLY A 595 16.34 15.84 -0.16
CA GLY A 595 17.52 15.45 -0.96
C GLY A 595 17.64 13.96 -1.31
N ASN A 596 16.61 13.16 -1.03
CA ASN A 596 16.67 11.71 -1.23
C ASN A 596 16.55 11.36 -2.73
N THR A 597 17.21 10.29 -3.15
CA THR A 597 17.07 9.70 -4.49
C THR A 597 16.32 8.38 -4.39
N ILE A 598 15.22 8.23 -5.11
CA ILE A 598 14.38 7.02 -5.10
C ILE A 598 14.09 6.62 -6.55
N ALA A 599 14.76 5.58 -7.04
CA ALA A 599 14.60 5.06 -8.39
C ALA A 599 14.07 3.63 -8.39
N ASN A 600 13.17 3.32 -9.33
CA ASN A 600 12.66 1.97 -9.59
C ASN A 600 12.07 1.29 -8.33
N ALA A 601 11.38 2.06 -7.49
CA ALA A 601 10.63 1.51 -6.38
C ALA A 601 9.46 0.65 -6.92
N GLY A 602 9.21 -0.47 -6.26
CA GLY A 602 8.17 -1.42 -6.66
C GLY A 602 6.75 -0.90 -6.47
N ASP A 603 6.55 0.20 -5.75
CA ASP A 603 5.29 0.95 -5.59
C ASP A 603 5.59 2.47 -5.62
N ASP A 604 5.09 3.24 -4.66
CA ASP A 604 5.29 4.68 -4.57
C ASP A 604 6.72 5.07 -4.20
N ALA A 605 7.16 6.29 -4.50
CA ALA A 605 8.45 6.74 -3.98
C ALA A 605 8.33 7.30 -2.56
N ILE A 606 7.32 8.13 -2.28
CA ILE A 606 7.07 8.74 -0.96
C ILE A 606 5.59 8.67 -0.60
N THR A 607 5.26 8.19 0.60
CA THR A 607 3.89 8.04 1.09
C THR A 607 3.75 8.58 2.52
N ILE A 608 2.77 9.44 2.81
CA ILE A 608 2.50 10.01 4.15
C ILE A 608 1.01 9.96 4.48
N HIS A 609 0.62 9.20 5.52
CA HIS A 609 -0.78 9.03 5.93
C HIS A 609 -1.00 8.61 7.41
N SER A 610 -2.27 8.63 7.86
CA SER A 610 -2.80 7.96 9.05
C SER A 610 -3.62 6.72 8.66
N LEU A 611 -4.18 6.02 9.65
CA LEU A 611 -5.08 4.89 9.45
C LEU A 611 -6.54 5.32 9.57
N TYR A 612 -7.37 4.82 8.64
CA TYR A 612 -8.79 4.63 8.88
C TYR A 612 -9.01 3.31 9.66
N PHE A 613 -9.87 3.38 10.66
CA PHE A 613 -10.29 2.26 11.49
C PHE A 613 -11.77 1.97 11.19
N ILE A 614 -12.10 0.72 10.85
CA ILE A 614 -13.48 0.35 10.53
C ILE A 614 -14.30 0.25 11.81
N VAL A 615 -15.46 0.90 11.82
CA VAL A 615 -16.44 0.79 12.90
C VAL A 615 -17.08 -0.59 12.87
N ALA A 616 -16.92 -1.33 13.97
CA ALA A 616 -17.50 -2.66 14.18
C ALA A 616 -18.81 -2.60 14.96
N LYS A 617 -18.95 -1.66 15.92
CA LYS A 617 -20.15 -1.51 16.77
C LYS A 617 -20.26 -0.07 17.28
N VAL A 618 -21.48 0.43 17.45
CA VAL A 618 -21.78 1.77 17.98
C VAL A 618 -22.71 1.64 19.19
N GLU A 619 -22.39 2.33 20.29
CA GLU A 619 -23.17 2.32 21.53
C GLU A 619 -23.29 3.77 22.08
N PRO A 620 -24.23 4.58 21.55
CA PRO A 620 -24.35 6.00 21.88
C PRO A 620 -24.58 6.27 23.37
N ASP A 621 -25.46 5.49 24.00
CA ASP A 621 -25.82 5.64 25.43
C ASP A 621 -24.62 5.37 26.36
N ARG A 622 -23.70 4.50 25.94
CA ARG A 622 -22.44 4.21 26.64
C ARG A 622 -21.31 5.15 26.23
N LYS A 623 -21.54 6.02 25.24
CA LYS A 623 -20.55 6.89 24.58
C LYS A 623 -19.38 6.11 23.96
N MET A 624 -19.64 4.96 23.33
CA MET A 624 -18.58 4.09 22.83
C MET A 624 -18.74 3.73 21.36
N VAL A 625 -17.59 3.51 20.71
CA VAL A 625 -17.49 2.86 19.40
C VAL A 625 -16.50 1.70 19.52
N THR A 626 -16.85 0.52 19.02
CA THR A 626 -15.86 -0.55 18.80
C THR A 626 -15.30 -0.44 17.40
N ILE A 627 -13.98 -0.40 17.26
CA ILE A 627 -13.27 -0.38 15.97
C ILE A 627 -12.56 -1.71 15.69
N ALA A 628 -12.34 -2.02 14.41
CA ALA A 628 -11.60 -3.18 13.92
C ALA A 628 -10.32 -2.74 13.19
N THR A 629 -9.20 -3.40 13.49
CA THR A 629 -7.90 -3.22 12.80
C THR A 629 -6.97 -4.41 13.05
N GLY A 630 -6.00 -4.67 12.17
CA GLY A 630 -4.94 -5.65 12.44
C GLY A 630 -4.00 -5.22 13.58
N ASP A 631 -3.79 -3.91 13.72
CA ASP A 631 -3.02 -3.30 14.80
C ASP A 631 -3.47 -1.85 15.03
N LEU A 632 -3.52 -1.42 16.29
CA LEU A 632 -3.70 0.00 16.64
C LEU A 632 -2.47 0.83 16.31
N ARG A 633 -1.26 0.24 16.30
CA ARG A 633 0.02 0.95 16.15
C ARG A 633 0.07 2.26 16.96
N ALA A 634 -0.34 2.23 18.24
CA ALA A 634 -0.46 3.40 19.13
C ALA A 634 -1.16 4.66 18.54
N SER A 635 -1.94 4.50 17.48
CA SER A 635 -2.51 5.59 16.69
C SER A 635 -3.82 6.13 17.27
N ILE A 636 -4.46 5.40 18.19
CA ILE A 636 -5.55 5.90 19.04
C ILE A 636 -5.25 5.51 20.50
N ALA A 637 -5.33 6.49 21.39
CA ALA A 637 -5.15 6.35 22.84
C ALA A 637 -6.07 7.33 23.60
N ALA A 638 -6.12 7.22 24.93
CA ALA A 638 -6.74 8.26 25.76
C ALA A 638 -6.11 9.63 25.47
N GLY A 639 -6.95 10.68 25.38
CA GLY A 639 -6.53 12.03 24.95
C GLY A 639 -6.47 12.24 23.43
N SER A 640 -6.64 11.20 22.60
CA SER A 640 -6.71 11.36 21.14
C SER A 640 -8.00 12.07 20.70
N SER A 641 -7.91 12.88 19.64
CA SER A 641 -9.07 13.45 18.96
C SER A 641 -9.33 12.66 17.67
N ILE A 642 -10.49 11.99 17.61
CA ILE A 642 -10.90 11.19 16.46
C ILE A 642 -11.92 11.93 15.61
N VAL A 643 -11.96 11.64 14.31
CA VAL A 643 -13.01 12.07 13.36
C VAL A 643 -13.68 10.85 12.75
N ALA A 644 -15.00 10.93 12.57
CA ALA A 644 -15.81 9.86 11.99
C ALA A 644 -16.31 10.20 10.57
N TYR A 645 -16.41 9.17 9.73
CA TYR A 645 -16.66 9.26 8.29
C TYR A 645 -17.72 8.27 7.82
N VAL A 646 -18.64 8.70 6.95
CA VAL A 646 -19.65 7.84 6.32
C VAL A 646 -19.32 7.56 4.85
N GLY A 647 -19.34 6.27 4.51
CA GLY A 647 -19.29 5.75 3.14
C GLY A 647 -17.97 5.91 2.40
N GLU A 648 -17.91 5.37 1.17
CA GLU A 648 -16.73 5.43 0.28
C GLU A 648 -16.29 6.87 -0.06
N GLN A 649 -17.21 7.83 0.05
CA GLN A 649 -16.98 9.25 -0.24
C GLN A 649 -16.43 10.05 0.94
N LEU A 650 -16.25 9.42 2.11
CA LEU A 650 -15.62 10.02 3.28
C LEU A 650 -16.31 11.33 3.75
N MET A 651 -17.64 11.31 3.88
CA MET A 651 -18.38 12.43 4.50
C MET A 651 -17.98 12.54 5.97
N ILE A 652 -17.42 13.68 6.37
CA ILE A 652 -17.11 13.98 7.78
C ILE A 652 -18.41 14.15 8.57
N LEU A 653 -18.60 13.35 9.63
CA LEU A 653 -19.66 13.57 10.62
C LEU A 653 -19.24 14.58 11.70
N GLY A 654 -17.96 14.59 12.07
CA GLY A 654 -17.42 15.46 13.13
C GLY A 654 -16.39 14.74 13.97
N SER A 655 -16.05 15.33 15.13
CA SER A 655 -14.96 14.87 16.01
C SER A 655 -15.41 14.51 17.42
N ALA A 656 -14.63 13.65 18.09
CA ALA A 656 -14.79 13.32 19.50
C ALA A 656 -13.44 13.08 20.20
N ASN A 657 -13.36 13.36 21.51
CA ASN A 657 -12.17 13.09 22.31
C ASN A 657 -12.30 11.71 23.00
N VAL A 658 -11.26 10.90 22.86
CA VAL A 658 -11.15 9.56 23.44
C VAL A 658 -10.74 9.65 24.91
N THR A 659 -11.49 9.01 25.80
CA THR A 659 -11.19 8.95 27.24
C THR A 659 -10.50 7.65 27.65
N SER A 660 -10.80 6.54 26.98
CA SER A 660 -10.10 5.26 27.17
C SER A 660 -10.20 4.37 25.95
N ILE A 661 -9.28 3.43 25.80
CA ILE A 661 -9.31 2.38 24.79
C ILE A 661 -9.03 1.02 25.43
N LYS A 662 -9.76 -0.02 24.99
CA LYS A 662 -9.63 -1.38 25.54
C LYS A 662 -9.82 -2.41 24.44
N GLN A 663 -8.92 -3.41 24.36
CA GLN A 663 -9.11 -4.54 23.45
C GLN A 663 -10.27 -5.43 23.92
N VAL A 664 -11.12 -5.86 22.99
CA VAL A 664 -12.29 -6.70 23.22
C VAL A 664 -12.36 -7.86 22.22
N GLY A 665 -13.28 -8.80 22.44
CA GLY A 665 -13.62 -9.82 21.46
C GLY A 665 -14.35 -9.23 20.25
N ASN A 666 -14.39 -9.98 19.15
CA ASN A 666 -15.11 -9.59 17.94
C ASN A 666 -16.63 -9.43 18.23
N PRO A 667 -17.21 -8.21 18.07
CA PRO A 667 -18.63 -7.97 18.30
C PRO A 667 -19.51 -8.31 17.08
N LEU A 668 -18.90 -8.61 15.93
CA LEU A 668 -19.61 -8.83 14.67
C LEU A 668 -20.19 -10.24 14.59
N LEU A 669 -21.34 -10.34 13.91
CA LEU A 669 -21.91 -11.64 13.56
C LEU A 669 -20.99 -12.39 12.58
N PRO A 670 -20.91 -13.74 12.68
CA PRO A 670 -20.18 -14.56 11.71
C PRO A 670 -20.61 -14.26 10.28
N GLY A 671 -19.65 -14.06 9.39
CA GLY A 671 -19.89 -13.76 7.98
C GLY A 671 -20.06 -12.28 7.63
N ALA A 672 -19.97 -11.35 8.58
CA ALA A 672 -19.93 -9.90 8.30
C ALA A 672 -18.89 -9.56 7.21
N LYS A 673 -19.23 -8.58 6.35
CA LYS A 673 -18.39 -8.12 5.23
C LYS A 673 -18.37 -6.60 5.19
N SER A 674 -17.20 -6.05 4.90
CA SER A 674 -17.03 -4.64 4.60
C SER A 674 -17.42 -4.37 3.14
N LYS A 675 -18.12 -3.26 2.91
CA LYS A 675 -18.40 -2.68 1.58
C LYS A 675 -17.27 -1.75 1.15
N ILE A 676 -16.67 -1.02 2.09
CA ILE A 676 -15.52 -0.14 1.83
C ILE A 676 -14.26 -0.94 1.47
N VAL A 677 -14.06 -2.08 2.14
CA VAL A 677 -12.89 -2.95 1.96
C VAL A 677 -13.35 -4.38 1.59
N PRO A 678 -13.81 -4.61 0.34
CA PRO A 678 -14.29 -5.92 -0.07
C PRO A 678 -13.20 -6.99 0.07
N GLY A 679 -13.52 -8.08 0.77
CA GLY A 679 -12.56 -9.14 1.06
C GLY A 679 -11.80 -8.98 2.39
N LEU A 680 -12.04 -7.92 3.17
CA LEU A 680 -11.54 -7.86 4.54
C LEU A 680 -12.04 -9.07 5.36
N ASP A 681 -11.09 -9.72 6.05
CA ASP A 681 -11.35 -10.84 6.92
C ASP A 681 -11.37 -10.38 8.39
N PHE A 682 -12.58 -10.12 8.89
CA PHE A 682 -12.80 -9.70 10.28
C PHE A 682 -12.36 -10.75 11.32
N SER A 683 -12.16 -12.02 10.95
CA SER A 683 -11.62 -13.03 11.88
C SER A 683 -10.13 -12.84 12.18
N LYS A 684 -9.42 -12.06 11.35
CA LYS A 684 -7.99 -11.73 11.50
C LYS A 684 -7.77 -10.34 12.12
N GLN A 685 -8.83 -9.61 12.45
CA GLN A 685 -8.74 -8.28 13.05
C GLN A 685 -8.77 -8.36 14.59
N LYS A 686 -8.12 -7.41 15.23
CA LYS A 686 -8.30 -7.09 16.65
C LYS A 686 -9.40 -6.03 16.77
N PHE A 687 -10.13 -6.06 17.89
CA PHE A 687 -11.25 -5.17 18.15
C PHE A 687 -11.00 -4.35 19.40
N TYR A 688 -11.36 -3.07 19.37
CA TYR A 688 -11.09 -2.15 20.48
C TYR A 688 -12.32 -1.29 20.78
N GLU A 689 -12.83 -1.35 22.01
CA GLU A 689 -13.79 -0.38 22.54
C GLU A 689 -13.05 0.95 22.77
N VAL A 690 -13.52 2.01 22.12
CA VAL A 690 -13.07 3.39 22.24
C VAL A 690 -14.16 4.17 22.96
N ALA A 691 -13.89 4.60 24.19
CA ALA A 691 -14.81 5.41 24.98
C ALA A 691 -14.58 6.91 24.69
N LEU A 692 -15.67 7.66 24.61
CA LEU A 692 -15.67 9.09 24.28
C LEU A 692 -16.15 9.92 25.49
N GLY A 693 -15.57 11.11 25.68
CA GLY A 693 -15.98 12.00 26.79
C GLY A 693 -17.45 12.43 26.69
N ALA A 694 -17.90 12.70 25.46
CA ALA A 694 -19.29 12.95 25.10
C ALA A 694 -19.60 12.23 23.78
N TRP A 695 -20.86 11.83 23.58
CA TRP A 695 -21.34 11.39 22.28
C TRP A 695 -21.72 12.61 21.44
N PRO A 696 -21.07 12.88 20.30
CA PRO A 696 -21.46 14.01 19.45
C PRO A 696 -22.83 13.75 18.82
N GLY A 697 -23.71 14.74 18.82
CA GLY A 697 -25.01 14.63 18.14
C GLY A 697 -24.87 14.33 16.64
N SER A 698 -23.77 14.74 16.01
CA SER A 698 -23.47 14.44 14.60
C SER A 698 -23.03 12.99 14.34
N PHE A 699 -22.70 12.21 15.37
CA PHE A 699 -22.44 10.77 15.24
C PHE A 699 -23.74 9.95 15.15
N ALA A 700 -24.92 10.59 15.06
CA ALA A 700 -26.20 9.90 14.89
C ALA A 700 -26.28 9.03 13.61
N GLY A 701 -25.48 9.33 12.59
CA GLY A 701 -25.35 8.53 11.36
C GLY A 701 -24.22 7.50 11.38
N LEU A 702 -23.52 7.31 12.50
CA LEU A 702 -22.39 6.40 12.60
C LEU A 702 -22.86 4.96 12.80
N GLU A 703 -22.48 4.07 11.89
CA GLU A 703 -22.87 2.65 11.90
C GLU A 703 -21.71 1.69 11.58
N PHE A 704 -21.99 0.38 11.54
CA PHE A 704 -21.03 -0.62 11.08
C PHE A 704 -20.51 -0.28 9.67
N ASP A 705 -19.23 -0.56 9.42
CA ASP A 705 -18.55 -0.33 8.14
C ASP A 705 -18.30 1.16 7.80
N ASN A 706 -18.61 2.08 8.71
CA ASN A 706 -18.10 3.45 8.66
C ASN A 706 -16.64 3.51 9.11
N LEU A 707 -15.97 4.66 8.92
CA LEU A 707 -14.55 4.82 9.26
C LEU A 707 -14.35 5.84 10.37
N ILE A 708 -13.29 5.66 11.15
CA ILE A 708 -12.77 6.62 12.12
C ILE A 708 -11.27 6.83 11.85
N ALA A 709 -10.76 8.06 11.98
CA ALA A 709 -9.32 8.35 11.96
C ALA A 709 -8.91 9.21 13.15
N ASN A 710 -7.61 9.23 13.49
CA ASN A 710 -7.03 10.20 14.43
C ASN A 710 -6.29 11.30 13.64
N LEU A 711 -6.82 12.52 13.66
CA LEU A 711 -6.22 13.66 12.98
C LEU A 711 -4.88 14.08 13.61
N GLY A 712 -4.66 13.80 14.90
CA GLY A 712 -3.39 14.04 15.58
C GLY A 712 -2.26 13.08 15.16
N ARG A 713 -2.51 12.17 14.21
CA ARG A 713 -1.57 11.15 13.72
C ARG A 713 -1.49 11.06 12.18
N VAL A 714 -1.79 12.14 11.45
CA VAL A 714 -1.78 12.16 9.96
C VAL A 714 -0.45 12.58 9.33
N GLY A 715 0.58 12.90 10.11
CA GLY A 715 1.84 13.40 9.57
C GLY A 715 1.76 14.84 9.05
N SER A 716 0.82 15.65 9.57
CA SER A 716 0.75 17.08 9.22
C SER A 716 1.99 17.85 9.68
N GLY A 717 2.38 18.89 8.93
CA GLY A 717 3.65 19.60 9.16
C GLY A 717 4.84 19.02 8.39
N PHE A 718 4.58 18.26 7.31
CA PHE A 718 5.61 17.59 6.52
C PHE A 718 6.36 18.54 5.58
N GLU A 719 7.62 18.20 5.28
CA GLU A 719 8.49 18.90 4.34
C GLU A 719 9.05 17.87 3.35
N VAL A 720 8.55 17.83 2.11
CA VAL A 720 9.08 16.94 1.05
C VAL A 720 9.75 17.80 -0.01
N ARG A 721 11.08 17.91 0.02
CA ARG A 721 11.80 18.79 -0.92
C ARG A 721 13.10 18.28 -1.49
N ASP A 722 13.44 18.83 -2.67
CA ASP A 722 14.69 18.61 -3.38
C ASP A 722 15.01 17.11 -3.65
N ASN A 723 13.99 16.24 -3.63
CA ASN A 723 14.16 14.81 -3.88
C ASN A 723 14.17 14.51 -5.39
N LEU A 724 14.90 13.46 -5.76
CA LEU A 724 14.92 12.90 -7.11
C LEU A 724 14.16 11.57 -7.13
N ILE A 725 13.04 11.51 -7.84
CA ILE A 725 12.17 10.34 -7.96
C ILE A 725 12.18 9.87 -9.42
N MET A 726 12.43 8.58 -9.67
CA MET A 726 12.61 8.07 -11.04
C MET A 726 11.99 6.68 -11.28
N ASN A 727 11.27 6.50 -12.39
CA ASN A 727 10.88 5.20 -12.94
C ASN A 727 10.21 4.23 -11.94
N ASN A 728 9.49 4.73 -10.94
CA ASN A 728 8.83 3.88 -9.94
C ASN A 728 7.45 3.42 -10.43
N ARG A 729 7.02 2.23 -10.00
CA ARG A 729 5.79 1.61 -10.50
C ARG A 729 4.54 2.36 -10.02
N GLY A 730 4.56 2.89 -8.81
CA GLY A 730 3.42 3.60 -8.23
C GLY A 730 3.34 5.08 -8.62
N ARG A 731 2.90 5.88 -7.65
CA ARG A 731 2.85 7.34 -7.66
C ARG A 731 4.21 7.90 -7.23
N GLY A 732 4.56 9.12 -7.63
CA GLY A 732 5.78 9.75 -7.13
C GLY A 732 5.66 10.05 -5.63
N ILE A 733 4.70 10.91 -5.28
CA ILE A 733 4.43 11.34 -3.91
C ILE A 733 2.93 11.20 -3.62
N LEU A 734 2.57 10.40 -2.62
CA LEU A 734 1.20 10.13 -2.18
C LEU A 734 0.95 10.71 -0.78
N LEU A 735 0.05 11.68 -0.68
CA LEU A 735 -0.14 12.49 0.52
C LEU A 735 -1.58 12.49 1.02
N LYS A 736 -1.71 12.29 2.31
CA LYS A 736 -2.99 12.25 3.04
C LYS A 736 -2.90 13.05 4.36
N ALA A 737 -2.15 14.15 4.30
CA ALA A 737 -1.71 14.97 5.43
C ALA A 737 -1.87 16.47 5.13
N GLY A 738 -1.88 17.34 6.16
CA GLY A 738 -2.02 18.80 5.99
C GLY A 738 -0.84 19.63 6.51
N ASN A 739 -0.96 20.96 6.47
CA ASN A 739 0.04 21.93 6.94
C ASN A 739 1.46 21.67 6.39
N GLY A 740 1.60 21.26 5.13
CA GLY A 740 2.86 20.71 4.60
C GLY A 740 3.26 21.23 3.23
N SER A 741 4.49 20.93 2.83
CA SER A 741 5.09 21.42 1.59
C SER A 741 5.68 20.30 0.72
N VAL A 742 5.48 20.41 -0.60
CA VAL A 742 6.09 19.57 -1.64
C VAL A 742 6.80 20.49 -2.62
N GLU A 743 8.12 20.68 -2.43
CA GLU A 743 8.85 21.76 -3.13
C GLU A 743 10.17 21.34 -3.79
N GLY A 744 10.46 21.85 -4.98
CA GLY A 744 11.78 21.64 -5.62
C GLY A 744 12.09 20.19 -6.06
N ASN A 745 11.14 19.27 -5.98
CA ASN A 745 11.37 17.86 -6.31
C ASN A 745 11.45 17.67 -7.84
N THR A 746 12.31 16.75 -8.28
CA THR A 746 12.37 16.27 -9.67
C THR A 746 11.76 14.88 -9.73
N ILE A 747 10.66 14.73 -10.46
CA ILE A 747 9.90 13.48 -10.55
C ILE A 747 9.83 13.06 -12.02
N PHE A 748 10.48 11.95 -12.35
CA PHE A 748 10.70 11.51 -13.72
C PHE A 748 10.12 10.11 -13.96
N ARG A 749 9.11 10.03 -14.83
CA ARG A 749 8.51 8.79 -15.31
C ARG A 749 7.98 7.82 -14.24
N PRO A 750 7.22 8.26 -13.21
CA PRO A 750 6.36 7.34 -12.48
C PRO A 750 5.28 6.79 -13.42
N THR A 751 4.81 5.56 -13.19
CA THR A 751 3.75 4.96 -14.02
C THR A 751 2.37 5.56 -13.72
N PHE A 752 2.15 6.06 -12.49
CA PHE A 752 0.92 6.77 -12.08
C PHE A 752 1.17 8.28 -11.87
N TRP A 753 0.42 8.94 -10.98
CA TRP A 753 0.58 10.36 -10.71
C TRP A 753 1.92 10.70 -10.02
N PRO A 754 2.72 11.62 -10.57
CA PRO A 754 3.85 12.25 -9.91
C PRO A 754 3.53 12.79 -8.51
N ILE A 755 2.42 13.51 -8.34
CA ILE A 755 1.97 14.01 -7.04
C ILE A 755 0.46 13.77 -6.90
N GLN A 756 0.08 13.05 -5.84
CA GLN A 756 -1.32 12.71 -5.55
C GLN A 756 -1.66 13.05 -4.10
N VAL A 757 -2.58 13.98 -3.91
CA VAL A 757 -3.12 14.42 -2.62
C VAL A 757 -4.57 13.94 -2.52
N MET A 758 -4.78 12.75 -1.94
CA MET A 758 -6.05 12.03 -1.97
C MET A 758 -6.14 10.99 -0.84
N PRO A 759 -7.17 10.99 0.02
CA PRO A 759 -7.41 9.89 0.97
C PRO A 759 -7.89 8.62 0.25
N GLU A 760 -7.56 7.44 0.80
CA GLU A 760 -7.90 6.15 0.17
C GLU A 760 -8.59 5.21 1.16
N SER A 761 -9.93 5.30 1.21
CA SER A 761 -10.80 4.51 2.09
C SER A 761 -10.63 2.99 1.91
N PHE A 762 -10.40 2.53 0.67
CA PHE A 762 -10.18 1.12 0.33
C PHE A 762 -8.88 0.53 0.90
N TRP A 763 -7.80 1.32 0.93
CA TRP A 763 -6.52 0.94 1.56
C TRP A 763 -6.50 1.21 3.07
N LEU A 764 -7.57 1.81 3.61
CA LEU A 764 -7.69 2.32 4.97
C LEU A 764 -6.63 3.38 5.31
N GLU A 765 -6.28 4.21 4.33
CA GLU A 765 -5.29 5.27 4.47
C GLU A 765 -5.98 6.65 4.53
N ALA A 766 -5.86 7.29 5.69
CA ALA A 766 -6.43 8.60 6.03
C ALA A 766 -5.37 9.71 5.91
N ASP A 767 -5.68 10.97 5.70
CA ASP A 767 -6.99 11.62 5.65
C ASP A 767 -7.04 12.74 4.59
N TRP A 768 -8.08 13.57 4.64
CA TRP A 768 -8.17 14.80 3.84
C TRP A 768 -7.04 15.80 4.15
N SER A 769 -6.41 16.34 3.10
CA SER A 769 -5.35 17.35 3.20
C SER A 769 -5.87 18.78 3.26
N HIS A 770 -5.26 19.61 4.11
CA HIS A 770 -5.52 21.04 4.19
C HIS A 770 -4.21 21.83 4.33
N ASP A 771 -4.19 23.09 3.87
CA ASP A 771 -3.04 24.00 4.01
C ASP A 771 -1.73 23.40 3.45
N VAL A 772 -1.80 22.86 2.22
CA VAL A 772 -0.67 22.22 1.52
C VAL A 772 -0.19 23.08 0.37
N ARG A 773 1.14 23.26 0.27
CA ARG A 773 1.81 23.94 -0.84
C ARG A 773 2.58 22.93 -1.71
N ILE A 774 2.30 22.93 -3.00
CA ILE A 774 2.95 22.12 -4.04
C ILE A 774 3.59 23.10 -5.02
N ALA A 775 4.90 23.30 -4.92
CA ALA A 775 5.56 24.37 -5.68
C ALA A 775 6.94 24.05 -6.26
N ASN A 776 7.26 24.68 -7.39
CA ASN A 776 8.60 24.60 -8.01
C ASN A 776 9.08 23.15 -8.27
N ASN A 777 8.17 22.18 -8.47
CA ASN A 777 8.52 20.81 -8.81
C ASN A 777 8.70 20.68 -10.33
N HIS A 778 9.66 19.86 -10.76
CA HIS A 778 9.83 19.46 -12.16
C HIS A 778 9.30 18.04 -12.35
N ILE A 779 8.33 17.88 -13.25
CA ILE A 779 7.55 16.66 -13.43
C ILE A 779 7.61 16.24 -14.90
N ASP A 780 8.21 15.08 -15.19
CA ASP A 780 7.98 14.32 -16.43
C ASP A 780 7.05 13.16 -16.07
N GLY A 781 5.79 13.23 -16.51
CA GLY A 781 4.71 12.36 -16.05
C GLY A 781 4.02 11.64 -17.20
N PRO A 782 4.58 10.55 -17.76
CA PRO A 782 4.11 9.91 -18.99
C PRO A 782 2.70 9.31 -18.89
N TYR A 783 2.11 9.30 -17.70
CA TYR A 783 0.67 9.16 -17.45
C TYR A 783 0.11 10.45 -16.86
N GLY A 784 0.19 10.65 -15.54
CA GLY A 784 -0.47 11.75 -14.81
C GLY A 784 0.43 12.93 -14.47
N GLY A 785 -0.16 14.01 -13.93
CA GLY A 785 0.55 15.15 -13.37
C GLY A 785 0.30 15.34 -11.86
N ILE A 786 -0.36 16.44 -11.48
CA ILE A 786 -0.70 16.76 -10.09
C ILE A 786 -2.20 16.51 -9.86
N LEU A 787 -2.54 15.69 -8.87
CA LEU A 787 -3.91 15.42 -8.44
C LEU A 787 -4.12 15.92 -7.01
N VAL A 788 -5.13 16.74 -6.80
CA VAL A 788 -5.66 17.12 -5.48
C VAL A 788 -7.14 16.81 -5.45
N GLY A 789 -7.60 15.89 -4.59
CA GLY A 789 -9.02 15.57 -4.49
C GLY A 789 -9.33 14.12 -4.12
N LEU A 790 -10.60 13.74 -4.27
CA LEU A 790 -11.04 12.35 -4.13
C LEU A 790 -11.58 11.82 -5.45
N ILE A 791 -11.20 10.58 -5.77
CA ILE A 791 -11.76 9.77 -6.86
C ILE A 791 -12.52 8.61 -6.24
N ARG A 792 -13.76 8.38 -6.68
CA ARG A 792 -14.59 7.28 -6.17
C ARG A 792 -14.11 5.95 -6.73
N LEU A 793 -14.06 4.92 -5.89
CA LEU A 793 -13.45 3.61 -6.18
C LEU A 793 -14.03 2.89 -7.41
N ASN A 794 -15.31 3.08 -7.69
CA ASN A 794 -15.98 2.52 -8.87
C ASN A 794 -15.83 3.42 -10.13
N GLU A 795 -14.88 4.36 -10.11
CA GLU A 795 -14.56 5.32 -11.17
C GLU A 795 -15.74 6.17 -11.68
N MET A 796 -16.85 6.23 -10.94
CA MET A 796 -18.11 6.89 -11.34
C MET A 796 -18.08 8.42 -11.23
N GLY A 797 -16.96 9.03 -10.83
CA GLY A 797 -16.81 10.48 -10.70
C GLY A 797 -15.82 10.87 -9.59
N SER A 798 -15.56 12.16 -9.50
CA SER A 798 -14.96 12.80 -8.32
C SER A 798 -15.80 12.60 -7.06
N GLY A 799 -15.20 12.86 -5.89
CA GLY A 799 -15.90 12.92 -4.61
C GLY A 799 -16.71 14.20 -4.43
N LEU A 800 -17.88 14.10 -3.78
CA LEU A 800 -18.85 15.20 -3.70
C LEU A 800 -18.58 16.22 -2.56
N TYR A 801 -17.71 15.91 -1.60
CA TYR A 801 -17.49 16.74 -0.41
C TYR A 801 -16.24 17.61 -0.52
N LEU A 802 -16.35 18.89 -0.14
CA LEU A 802 -15.28 19.88 -0.22
C LEU A 802 -14.37 19.85 1.02
N ASN A 803 -13.64 18.73 1.17
CA ASN A 803 -12.87 18.44 2.37
C ASN A 803 -11.37 18.71 2.22
N HIS A 804 -10.82 18.75 1.00
CA HIS A 804 -9.51 19.37 0.79
C HIS A 804 -9.62 20.90 0.90
N ARG A 805 -8.69 21.57 1.58
CA ARG A 805 -8.80 23.02 1.86
C ARG A 805 -7.50 23.78 1.71
N ASN A 806 -7.55 25.01 1.22
CA ASN A 806 -6.40 25.94 1.19
C ASN A 806 -5.16 25.32 0.50
N ILE A 807 -5.35 24.71 -0.68
CA ILE A 807 -4.28 24.02 -1.41
C ILE A 807 -3.69 24.95 -2.46
N THR A 808 -2.36 25.03 -2.55
CA THR A 808 -1.65 25.90 -3.48
C THR A 808 -0.78 25.07 -4.42
N VAL A 809 -1.05 25.12 -5.72
CA VAL A 809 -0.30 24.43 -6.79
C VAL A 809 0.31 25.48 -7.71
N VAL A 810 1.57 25.85 -7.48
CA VAL A 810 2.18 27.01 -8.17
C VAL A 810 3.61 26.78 -8.62
N ASP A 811 4.07 27.51 -9.64
CA ASP A 811 5.48 27.51 -10.08
C ASP A 811 6.00 26.13 -10.56
N ASN A 812 5.14 25.11 -10.72
CA ASN A 812 5.57 23.77 -11.14
C ASN A 812 5.78 23.70 -12.65
N THR A 813 6.71 22.87 -13.11
CA THR A 813 6.94 22.56 -14.53
C THR A 813 6.50 21.14 -14.80
N LEU A 814 5.48 20.95 -15.64
CA LEU A 814 4.93 19.67 -16.06
C LEU A 814 5.24 19.47 -17.55
N VAL A 815 6.00 18.43 -17.87
CA VAL A 815 6.38 18.03 -19.23
C VAL A 815 5.87 16.62 -19.56
N ASN A 816 5.59 16.36 -20.84
CA ASN A 816 5.24 15.03 -21.36
C ASN A 816 3.99 14.37 -20.69
N VAL A 817 3.11 15.18 -20.08
CA VAL A 817 1.97 14.64 -19.31
C VAL A 817 0.82 14.24 -20.22
N ASN A 818 0.65 12.93 -20.41
CA ASN A 818 -0.29 12.35 -21.38
C ASN A 818 -1.74 12.23 -20.88
N TYR A 819 -1.99 12.46 -19.58
CA TYR A 819 -3.32 12.39 -19.01
C TYR A 819 -3.49 13.36 -17.84
N ALA A 820 -4.48 14.24 -17.94
CA ALA A 820 -4.94 15.11 -16.85
C ALA A 820 -3.80 15.80 -16.04
N PRO A 821 -3.08 16.77 -16.64
CA PRO A 821 -1.89 17.38 -16.03
C PRO A 821 -2.13 18.02 -14.67
N ILE A 822 -3.27 18.69 -14.46
CA ILE A 822 -3.71 19.12 -13.13
C ILE A 822 -5.18 18.71 -12.93
N ILE A 823 -5.46 17.93 -11.88
CA ILE A 823 -6.81 17.58 -11.43
C ILE A 823 -7.05 18.22 -10.06
N ILE A 824 -8.10 19.04 -9.94
CA ILE A 824 -8.59 19.53 -8.65
C ILE A 824 -10.03 19.05 -8.43
N THR A 825 -10.29 18.25 -7.40
CA THR A 825 -11.64 17.84 -7.02
C THR A 825 -11.86 17.85 -5.51
N SER A 826 -13.12 17.81 -5.06
CA SER A 826 -13.45 17.62 -3.64
C SER A 826 -12.80 18.67 -2.72
N ALA A 827 -12.65 19.91 -3.21
CA ALA A 827 -11.77 20.92 -2.63
C ALA A 827 -12.39 22.32 -2.54
N ILE A 828 -11.96 23.08 -1.53
CA ILE A 828 -12.31 24.49 -1.34
C ILE A 828 -11.05 25.34 -1.17
N ASN A 829 -11.07 26.58 -1.69
CA ASN A 829 -9.95 27.53 -1.65
C ASN A 829 -8.67 26.93 -2.24
N VAL A 830 -8.66 26.69 -3.56
CA VAL A 830 -7.49 26.15 -4.26
C VAL A 830 -6.90 27.23 -5.15
N THR A 831 -5.58 27.42 -5.12
CA THR A 831 -4.87 28.31 -6.06
C THR A 831 -4.03 27.47 -7.02
N VAL A 832 -4.22 27.65 -8.33
CA VAL A 832 -3.44 27.00 -9.39
C VAL A 832 -2.86 28.07 -10.32
N GLY A 833 -1.57 28.37 -10.21
CA GLY A 833 -1.00 29.51 -10.93
C GLY A 833 0.50 29.49 -11.18
N ASN A 834 0.94 30.22 -12.20
CA ASN A 834 2.34 30.28 -12.67
C ASN A 834 2.99 28.91 -12.99
N ASN A 835 2.20 27.85 -13.16
CA ASN A 835 2.73 26.55 -13.58
C ASN A 835 3.02 26.59 -15.09
N THR A 836 4.09 25.92 -15.52
CA THR A 836 4.40 25.68 -16.93
C THR A 836 3.92 24.29 -17.31
N ILE A 837 2.94 24.20 -18.19
CA ILE A 837 2.44 22.94 -18.76
C ILE A 837 2.92 22.88 -20.20
N GLN A 838 3.95 22.07 -20.46
CA GLN A 838 4.62 21.95 -21.74
C GLN A 838 4.41 20.54 -22.32
N ASP A 839 4.12 20.46 -23.62
CA ASP A 839 4.10 19.21 -24.38
C ASP A 839 3.28 18.11 -23.67
N ALA A 840 2.09 18.51 -23.22
CA ALA A 840 1.10 17.64 -22.58
C ALA A 840 0.09 17.10 -23.62
N LEU A 841 -0.52 15.95 -23.30
CA LEU A 841 -1.49 15.22 -24.12
C LEU A 841 -0.99 15.00 -25.58
N CYS A 842 0.29 14.64 -25.71
CA CYS A 842 0.91 14.27 -26.99
C CYS A 842 0.54 12.84 -27.39
N GLN A 843 0.27 12.00 -26.40
CA GLN A 843 -0.38 10.70 -26.54
C GLN A 843 -1.61 10.69 -25.62
N MET A 844 -2.64 9.94 -25.98
CA MET A 844 -3.72 9.59 -25.05
C MET A 844 -3.38 8.28 -24.33
N PRO A 845 -3.92 8.04 -23.12
CA PRO A 845 -3.87 6.72 -22.50
C PRO A 845 -4.45 5.63 -23.40
N SER A 846 -3.98 4.40 -23.19
CA SER A 846 -4.50 3.23 -23.91
C SER A 846 -6.00 3.03 -23.62
N ILE A 847 -6.72 2.42 -24.57
CA ILE A 847 -8.16 2.18 -24.43
C ILE A 847 -8.49 1.45 -23.12
N GLY A 848 -9.35 2.07 -22.30
CA GLY A 848 -9.72 1.57 -20.98
C GLY A 848 -8.90 2.14 -19.82
N GLN A 849 -7.92 3.00 -20.09
CA GLN A 849 -7.21 3.79 -19.09
C GLN A 849 -7.81 5.18 -18.98
N GLY A 850 -7.73 5.75 -17.78
CA GLY A 850 -8.31 7.05 -17.47
C GLY A 850 -9.80 6.98 -17.14
N TYR A 851 -10.26 8.03 -16.47
CA TYR A 851 -11.59 8.17 -15.93
C TYR A 851 -12.57 8.72 -16.97
N LYS A 852 -13.66 8.00 -17.20
CA LYS A 852 -14.69 8.36 -18.19
C LYS A 852 -15.39 9.71 -17.94
N TRP A 853 -15.34 10.21 -16.70
CA TRP A 853 -15.90 11.51 -16.30
C TRP A 853 -14.93 12.68 -16.47
N LEU A 854 -13.64 12.41 -16.68
CA LEU A 854 -12.64 13.44 -16.89
C LEU A 854 -12.49 13.71 -18.39
N ASP A 855 -12.52 14.98 -18.79
CA ASP A 855 -12.25 15.35 -20.17
C ASP A 855 -10.74 15.22 -20.46
N GLY A 856 -10.37 14.15 -21.17
CA GLY A 856 -8.99 13.84 -21.52
C GLY A 856 -8.30 14.84 -22.45
N SER A 857 -8.98 15.91 -22.89
CA SER A 857 -8.40 17.03 -23.65
C SER A 857 -8.02 18.25 -22.77
N SER A 858 -8.32 18.20 -21.46
CA SER A 858 -8.05 19.28 -20.51
C SER A 858 -6.61 19.26 -19.97
N LEU A 859 -6.03 20.45 -19.81
CA LEU A 859 -4.75 20.63 -19.10
C LEU A 859 -4.98 20.83 -17.60
N ILE A 860 -6.07 21.52 -17.25
CA ILE A 860 -6.55 21.68 -15.87
C ILE A 860 -8.01 21.25 -15.84
N TYR A 861 -8.32 20.23 -15.04
CA TYR A 861 -9.68 19.75 -14.81
C TYR A 861 -10.11 20.07 -13.38
N ALA A 862 -11.30 20.66 -13.20
CA ALA A 862 -11.81 21.01 -11.88
C ALA A 862 -13.30 20.64 -11.70
N ASP A 863 -13.63 19.83 -10.68
CA ASP A 863 -14.97 19.23 -10.51
C ASP A 863 -15.28 18.99 -9.03
N ASN A 864 -16.49 19.35 -8.59
CA ASN A 864 -16.85 19.55 -7.18
C ASN A 864 -15.80 20.41 -6.44
N VAL A 865 -15.72 21.69 -6.82
CA VAL A 865 -14.78 22.68 -6.25
C VAL A 865 -15.46 24.01 -5.91
N HIS A 866 -14.94 24.70 -4.91
CA HIS A 866 -15.37 26.06 -4.55
C HIS A 866 -14.18 26.99 -4.30
N GLY A 867 -14.19 28.21 -4.83
CA GLY A 867 -13.08 29.16 -4.63
C GLY A 867 -11.78 28.71 -5.30
N LEU A 868 -11.85 28.36 -6.59
CA LEU A 868 -10.66 28.01 -7.39
C LEU A 868 -10.08 29.26 -8.04
N ARG A 869 -8.89 29.68 -7.62
CA ARG A 869 -8.17 30.83 -8.15
C ARG A 869 -7.11 30.41 -9.17
N LEU A 870 -7.17 30.98 -10.36
CA LEU A 870 -6.25 30.77 -11.48
C LEU A 870 -5.29 31.95 -11.59
N ASP A 871 -4.30 32.01 -10.70
CA ASP A 871 -3.44 33.19 -10.48
C ASP A 871 -2.09 32.81 -9.84
N PRO A 872 -0.92 33.25 -10.38
CA PRO A 872 -0.76 33.91 -11.68
C PRO A 872 -1.19 33.04 -12.87
N PRO A 873 -1.37 33.58 -14.08
CA PRO A 873 -1.71 32.78 -15.26
C PRO A 873 -0.71 31.63 -15.47
N ASN A 874 -1.22 30.44 -15.74
CA ASN A 874 -0.39 29.28 -16.09
C ASN A 874 0.13 29.42 -17.53
N GLN A 875 1.39 29.04 -17.75
CA GLN A 875 2.03 29.05 -19.06
C GLN A 875 1.74 27.72 -19.76
N ILE A 876 1.25 27.77 -21.00
CA ILE A 876 0.93 26.58 -21.81
C ILE A 876 1.81 26.60 -23.05
N MET A 877 2.60 25.54 -23.22
CA MET A 877 3.57 25.42 -24.32
C MET A 877 3.31 24.15 -25.11
N ASN A 878 3.28 24.28 -26.44
CA ASN A 878 3.14 23.15 -27.36
C ASN A 878 4.26 23.23 -28.41
N THR A 879 5.45 22.78 -28.03
CA THR A 879 6.62 22.76 -28.91
C THR A 879 6.65 21.49 -29.78
N ALA A 880 6.05 20.40 -29.30
CA ALA A 880 5.96 19.11 -29.98
C ALA A 880 4.72 18.96 -30.90
N ASN A 881 3.91 20.01 -31.10
CA ASN A 881 2.68 20.01 -31.92
C ASN A 881 1.64 18.95 -31.51
N CYS A 882 1.50 18.72 -30.20
CA CYS A 882 0.57 17.76 -29.59
C CYS A 882 -0.88 18.14 -29.88
N THR A 883 -1.69 17.18 -30.35
CA THR A 883 -3.00 17.43 -30.96
C THR A 883 -4.21 17.05 -30.11
N HIS A 884 -4.03 16.36 -28.97
CA HIS A 884 -5.18 15.95 -28.14
C HIS A 884 -5.63 17.00 -27.13
N VAL A 885 -4.83 18.05 -26.89
CA VAL A 885 -5.21 19.18 -26.03
C VAL A 885 -6.23 20.08 -26.71
N ASN A 886 -7.27 20.49 -25.98
CA ASN A 886 -8.14 21.58 -26.39
C ASN A 886 -7.55 22.95 -26.02
N TYR A 887 -6.57 23.45 -26.78
CA TYR A 887 -5.92 24.75 -26.51
C TYR A 887 -6.87 25.96 -26.50
N ARG A 888 -8.11 25.82 -27.01
CA ARG A 888 -9.14 26.88 -26.92
C ARG A 888 -9.87 26.88 -25.57
N ARG A 889 -9.91 25.74 -24.88
CA ARG A 889 -10.50 25.54 -23.54
C ARG A 889 -9.57 24.64 -22.72
N PRO A 890 -8.34 25.09 -22.39
CA PRO A 890 -7.35 24.26 -21.69
C PRO A 890 -7.76 23.97 -20.24
N ILE A 891 -8.70 24.75 -19.70
CA ILE A 891 -9.29 24.56 -18.37
C ILE A 891 -10.74 24.12 -18.58
N ILE A 892 -11.09 22.97 -18.01
CA ILE A 892 -12.44 22.39 -18.11
C ILE A 892 -13.03 22.27 -16.70
N LEU A 893 -14.22 22.84 -16.55
CA LEU A 893 -15.00 22.82 -15.32
C LEU A 893 -16.07 21.73 -15.42
N GLY A 894 -16.03 20.79 -14.48
CA GLY A 894 -17.01 19.74 -14.29
C GLY A 894 -18.25 20.21 -13.51
N THR A 895 -18.85 19.29 -12.79
CA THR A 895 -20.07 19.51 -12.01
C THR A 895 -19.75 20.31 -10.74
N ASN A 896 -20.64 21.21 -10.32
CA ASN A 896 -20.49 21.98 -9.08
C ASN A 896 -19.17 22.76 -8.92
N ALA A 897 -18.43 23.02 -10.01
CA ALA A 897 -17.30 23.94 -9.98
C ALA A 897 -17.84 25.38 -9.85
N THR A 898 -17.61 26.00 -8.69
CA THR A 898 -18.20 27.30 -8.32
C THR A 898 -17.13 28.26 -7.82
N ASP A 899 -17.38 29.57 -7.96
CA ASP A 899 -16.43 30.62 -7.58
C ASP A 899 -15.02 30.38 -8.16
N VAL A 900 -14.98 30.14 -9.48
CA VAL A 900 -13.72 29.98 -10.23
C VAL A 900 -13.31 31.35 -10.77
N THR A 901 -12.16 31.87 -10.36
CA THR A 901 -11.73 33.25 -10.62
C THR A 901 -10.31 33.34 -11.19
N PHE A 902 -10.07 34.37 -12.00
CA PHE A 902 -8.72 34.77 -12.42
C PHE A 902 -8.10 35.80 -11.46
N ALA A 903 -6.81 36.06 -11.65
CA ALA A 903 -6.02 37.08 -10.93
C ALA A 903 -6.69 38.47 -10.78
N ASP A 904 -7.44 38.89 -11.80
CA ASP A 904 -8.13 40.18 -11.85
C ASP A 904 -9.56 40.15 -11.27
N GLY A 905 -9.94 39.05 -10.60
CA GLY A 905 -11.25 38.86 -9.99
C GLY A 905 -12.37 38.57 -10.99
N ARG A 906 -12.08 38.39 -12.28
CA ARG A 906 -13.10 37.93 -13.24
C ARG A 906 -13.41 36.46 -13.02
N ASN A 907 -14.71 36.13 -13.01
CA ASN A 907 -15.18 34.75 -13.00
C ASN A 907 -14.80 34.05 -14.31
N TYR A 908 -14.30 32.83 -14.21
CA TYR A 908 -14.19 31.90 -15.33
C TYR A 908 -15.61 31.43 -15.70
N MET A 909 -16.17 31.94 -16.79
CA MET A 909 -17.42 31.41 -17.33
C MET A 909 -17.09 30.26 -18.29
N ALA A 910 -17.71 29.09 -18.03
CA ALA A 910 -17.41 27.81 -18.66
C ALA A 910 -17.75 27.74 -20.15
#